data_AF-A0A6A5H6T9-F1
#
_entry.id   AF-A0A6A5H6T9-F1
#
_cell.length_a   1.000
_cell.length_b   1.000
_cell.length_c   1.000
_cell.angle_alpha   90.00
_cell.angle_beta   90.00
_cell.angle_gamma   90.00
#
_symmetry.space_group_name_H-M   'P 1'
#
loop_
_entity.id
_entity.type
_entity.pdbx_description
1 polymer ?
#
loop_
_entity_poly.entity_id
_entity_poly.type
_entity_poly.pdbx_seq_one_letter_code
_entity_poly.pdbx_strand_id
1 'polypeptide(L)'
;MRVLSVIPLLVSGFISTDENPDTIIEKLPDAGRLLAAVNLQNGYMDDAILKLMGLDRKFSLSDLQKFNKENVEEFVEKLLSVGGLLKSDSEKVEQVFIDFNEIQQFWAQYSDKINRIPGSLKMIEDVNNYDSYELETIDIKEPLDLLNDIIDGRHSDFEHLQLSLQAVISKIEVFSKSHNTKGLQHLLESLSPLEYLVRIIDWLAISPFWELAEYPKGLPANLKSFDLINIKKIPDLEILEAVFNSQAFELKKLNFKESWIKNALWGSNFSETRWILDFQTLIDKFYEPFQEQGSQRDVRKAATFHHRLLEVKSLQISDFEAIAKGIQSCVLHKESASAITNLRTTSKNIQILLKKIRAVRNVEISMVDHKKVVQELSGKTEMTELKQLLNAVLFLKENLRKVIRYVLNWGESAKSIFESLNGFHSLDTTKEVTSYMKCLMKVDGPVEKAASVAMVFKGMRKLRMSFKENLLRASNIMIESLGNIKAIRDCKVEKIHKVADLQNLQTYSESFQNSIPILNTIKEVLAPNNEFLKFIEIGNELKERSNELLKFYDWYFGNFESLQASIANLIDESTVWKNKIRILKGSSLDAYGDILKDLVNINGVEDFQPETILSAIDNFEGFTNDSDISDTLSQLRGSVEKLEGFEMHFSKYHGSLMKIPEDLRKMKEILEGKKGDENPNEALSKRSRYYDLLIILYVAIPVILIFTFIWCLLDTHCPLRKYGQRQYERRRSVRPAKCKYYEK
;
A
#
# COMPACT_ATOMS: atom_id res chain seq x y z
N MET A 1 45.55 -3.81 -6.71
CA MET A 1 44.51 -3.88 -7.76
C MET A 1 43.47 -5.00 -7.51
N ARG A 2 43.29 -5.53 -6.28
CA ARG A 2 42.50 -6.77 -6.05
C ARG A 2 41.52 -6.73 -4.85
N VAL A 3 41.17 -5.56 -4.33
CA VAL A 3 40.01 -5.41 -3.40
C VAL A 3 38.71 -5.19 -4.19
N LEU A 4 38.83 -4.66 -5.41
CA LEU A 4 37.75 -4.57 -6.40
C LEU A 4 37.25 -5.95 -6.88
N SER A 5 37.77 -7.09 -6.41
CA SER A 5 37.31 -8.41 -6.90
C SER A 5 36.12 -8.99 -6.14
N VAL A 6 35.90 -8.63 -4.86
CA VAL A 6 34.89 -9.29 -4.01
C VAL A 6 33.47 -8.89 -4.42
N ILE A 7 33.22 -7.62 -4.74
CA ILE A 7 31.88 -7.13 -5.07
C ILE A 7 31.46 -7.52 -6.50
N PRO A 8 32.33 -7.44 -7.53
CA PRO A 8 32.06 -8.08 -8.81
C PRO A 8 31.90 -9.60 -8.67
N LEU A 9 32.63 -10.30 -7.79
CA LEU A 9 32.43 -11.74 -7.50
C LEU A 9 31.13 -12.04 -6.74
N LEU A 10 30.61 -11.13 -5.93
CA LEU A 10 29.27 -11.22 -5.32
C LEU A 10 28.19 -11.07 -6.38
N VAL A 11 28.36 -10.10 -7.27
CA VAL A 11 27.44 -9.84 -8.38
C VAL A 11 27.57 -10.87 -9.51
N SER A 12 28.74 -11.46 -9.75
CA SER A 12 28.97 -12.50 -10.77
C SER A 12 28.87 -13.93 -10.22
N GLY A 13 29.07 -14.14 -8.93
CA GLY A 13 28.73 -15.38 -8.22
C GLY A 13 27.23 -15.54 -8.00
N PHE A 14 26.48 -14.43 -7.98
CA PHE A 14 25.02 -14.36 -8.18
C PHE A 14 24.61 -14.83 -9.59
N ILE A 15 25.52 -14.70 -10.58
CA ILE A 15 25.30 -15.02 -12.01
C ILE A 15 26.11 -16.28 -12.37
N SER A 16 25.94 -17.35 -11.58
CA SER A 16 26.35 -18.69 -12.02
C SER A 16 25.26 -19.23 -12.96
N THR A 17 25.66 -19.58 -14.19
CA THR A 17 24.83 -19.71 -15.40
C THR A 17 23.82 -20.88 -15.47
N ASP A 18 23.37 -21.45 -14.34
CA ASP A 18 22.48 -22.62 -14.33
C ASP A 18 21.40 -22.65 -13.21
N GLU A 19 21.06 -21.53 -12.58
CA GLU A 19 20.13 -21.54 -11.42
C GLU A 19 18.64 -21.43 -11.78
N ASN A 20 17.80 -22.19 -11.06
CA ASN A 20 16.34 -22.21 -11.17
C ASN A 20 15.75 -20.85 -10.71
N PRO A 21 14.67 -20.31 -11.31
CA PRO A 21 13.96 -19.12 -10.81
C PRO A 21 13.65 -19.09 -9.31
N ASP A 22 13.35 -20.25 -8.72
CA ASP A 22 13.17 -20.37 -7.27
C ASP A 22 14.42 -19.92 -6.49
N THR A 23 15.59 -20.27 -7.01
CA THR A 23 16.89 -19.90 -6.44
C THR A 23 17.18 -18.40 -6.59
N ILE A 24 16.73 -17.76 -7.67
CA ILE A 24 16.86 -16.30 -7.85
C ILE A 24 15.97 -15.55 -6.86
N ILE A 25 14.70 -15.98 -6.72
CA ILE A 25 13.75 -15.39 -5.76
C ILE A 25 14.22 -15.59 -4.32
N GLU A 26 14.89 -16.72 -4.03
CA GLU A 26 15.48 -16.97 -2.71
C GLU A 26 16.67 -16.07 -2.40
N LYS A 27 17.59 -15.87 -3.34
CA LYS A 27 18.89 -15.21 -3.11
C LYS A 27 18.90 -13.69 -3.33
N LEU A 28 17.98 -13.15 -4.11
CA LEU A 28 17.97 -11.73 -4.49
C LEU A 28 17.72 -10.78 -3.30
N PRO A 29 16.85 -11.10 -2.32
CA PRO A 29 16.79 -10.38 -1.04
C PRO A 29 18.12 -10.39 -0.27
N ASP A 30 18.83 -11.53 -0.26
CA ASP A 30 20.13 -11.67 0.42
C ASP A 30 21.25 -10.89 -0.27
N ALA A 31 21.24 -10.81 -1.60
CA ALA A 31 22.13 -9.92 -2.34
C ALA A 31 21.89 -8.44 -1.96
N GLY A 32 20.63 -8.03 -1.79
CA GLY A 32 20.27 -6.68 -1.34
C GLY A 32 20.76 -6.36 0.07
N ARG A 33 20.63 -7.34 0.98
CA ARG A 33 21.16 -7.28 2.35
C ARG A 33 22.69 -7.18 2.38
N LEU A 34 23.40 -7.95 1.53
CA LEU A 34 24.86 -7.87 1.39
C LEU A 34 25.32 -6.48 0.91
N LEU A 35 24.65 -5.93 -0.09
CA LEU A 35 24.94 -4.58 -0.58
C LEU A 35 24.68 -3.53 0.51
N ALA A 36 23.62 -3.68 1.30
CA ALA A 36 23.36 -2.83 2.47
C ALA A 36 24.50 -2.93 3.50
N ALA A 37 24.95 -4.13 3.86
CA ALA A 37 26.07 -4.34 4.78
C ALA A 37 27.37 -3.70 4.30
N VAL A 38 27.69 -3.81 3.01
CA VAL A 38 28.87 -3.16 2.39
C VAL A 38 28.73 -1.64 2.40
N ASN A 39 27.54 -1.10 2.13
CA ASN A 39 27.30 0.34 2.12
C ASN A 39 27.34 0.99 3.52
N LEU A 40 26.95 0.24 4.55
CA LEU A 40 27.05 0.68 5.95
C LEU A 40 28.51 0.93 6.35
N GLN A 41 29.47 0.25 5.76
CA GLN A 41 30.89 0.48 6.02
C GLN A 41 31.45 1.70 5.28
N ASN A 42 30.86 2.06 4.12
CA ASN A 42 31.35 3.14 3.26
C ASN A 42 30.84 4.53 3.69
N GLY A 43 29.80 4.59 4.52
CA GLY A 43 29.21 5.82 5.05
C GLY A 43 29.92 6.36 6.30
N TYR A 44 29.56 7.57 6.73
CA TYR A 44 29.89 8.04 8.09
C TYR A 44 29.30 7.03 9.09
N MET A 45 30.14 6.50 9.98
CA MET A 45 29.82 5.41 10.90
C MET A 45 28.54 5.66 11.72
N ASP A 46 28.30 6.91 12.11
CA ASP A 46 27.10 7.31 12.86
C ASP A 46 25.83 7.22 11.98
N ASP A 47 25.88 7.62 10.70
CA ASP A 47 24.76 7.47 9.74
C ASP A 47 24.48 6.01 9.41
N ALA A 48 25.52 5.18 9.36
CA ALA A 48 25.40 3.75 9.13
C ALA A 48 24.74 3.06 10.32
N ILE A 49 25.12 3.39 11.55
CA ILE A 49 24.48 2.90 12.77
C ILE A 49 22.99 3.26 12.79
N LEU A 50 22.63 4.50 12.46
CA LEU A 50 21.23 4.93 12.39
C LEU A 50 20.44 4.12 11.36
N LYS A 51 21.00 3.92 10.15
CA LYS A 51 20.38 3.08 9.11
C LYS A 51 20.27 1.60 9.52
N LEU A 52 21.25 1.06 10.25
CA LEU A 52 21.19 -0.28 10.86
C LEU A 52 20.02 -0.38 11.85
N MET A 53 19.70 0.70 12.56
CA MET A 53 18.56 0.71 13.47
C MET A 53 17.24 1.02 12.75
N GLY A 54 17.30 1.15 11.42
CA GLY A 54 16.24 1.63 10.55
C GLY A 54 15.68 2.98 10.97
N LEU A 55 16.53 3.78 11.61
CA LEU A 55 16.27 5.17 11.92
C LEU A 55 16.60 5.99 10.69
N ASP A 56 15.66 6.82 10.30
CA ASP A 56 15.86 7.85 9.30
C ASP A 56 16.72 8.99 9.88
N ARG A 57 16.97 10.03 9.07
CA ARG A 57 17.71 11.22 9.51
C ARG A 57 17.01 12.02 10.62
N LYS A 58 15.83 11.60 11.09
CA LYS A 58 15.10 12.24 12.20
C LYS A 58 15.83 12.10 13.53
N PHE A 59 16.54 10.99 13.73
CA PHE A 59 17.25 10.69 14.97
C PHE A 59 18.76 10.81 14.77
N SER A 60 19.46 11.30 15.77
CA SER A 60 20.92 11.28 15.84
C SER A 60 21.41 10.19 16.79
N LEU A 61 22.67 9.77 16.62
CA LEU A 61 23.32 8.87 17.60
C LEU A 61 23.30 9.46 19.02
N SER A 62 23.31 10.80 19.13
CA SER A 62 23.23 11.49 20.42
C SER A 62 21.85 11.36 21.08
N ASP A 63 20.79 11.23 20.29
CA ASP A 63 19.44 11.01 20.81
C ASP A 63 19.32 9.59 21.36
N LEU A 64 19.92 8.62 20.67
CA LEU A 64 20.03 7.24 21.15
C LEU A 64 20.80 7.13 22.47
N GLN A 65 21.91 7.85 22.61
CA GLN A 65 22.70 7.86 23.85
C GLN A 65 21.98 8.50 25.04
N LYS A 66 20.97 9.33 24.79
CA LYS A 66 20.14 9.97 25.81
C LYS A 66 18.90 9.13 26.16
N PHE A 67 18.72 7.97 25.52
CA PHE A 67 17.58 7.10 25.78
C PHE A 67 17.47 6.79 27.27
N ASN A 68 16.34 7.17 27.88
CA ASN A 68 16.02 6.90 29.27
C ASN A 68 14.81 5.98 29.34
N LYS A 69 15.04 4.73 29.75
CA LYS A 69 13.95 3.77 29.94
C LYS A 69 12.90 4.24 30.95
N GLU A 70 13.29 4.98 31.99
CA GLU A 70 12.37 5.44 33.06
C GLU A 70 11.20 6.25 32.50
N ASN A 71 11.42 7.00 31.41
CA ASN A 71 10.37 7.76 30.73
C ASN A 71 9.30 6.83 30.11
N VAL A 72 9.72 5.67 29.59
CA VAL A 72 8.83 4.65 29.04
C VAL A 72 8.13 3.90 30.18
N GLU A 73 8.85 3.56 31.26
CA GLU A 73 8.27 2.87 32.42
C GLU A 73 7.17 3.73 33.07
N GLU A 74 7.44 5.01 33.33
CA GLU A 74 6.48 5.95 33.93
C GLU A 74 5.24 6.12 33.07
N PHE A 75 5.40 6.17 31.75
CA PHE A 75 4.28 6.27 30.82
C PHE A 75 3.37 5.04 30.89
N VAL A 76 3.95 3.85 30.85
CA VAL A 76 3.19 2.59 30.88
C VAL A 76 2.48 2.38 32.21
N GLU A 77 3.12 2.74 33.33
CA GLU A 77 2.49 2.69 34.65
C GLU A 77 1.27 3.60 34.73
N LYS A 78 1.35 4.81 34.15
CA LYS A 78 0.21 5.72 34.07
C LYS A 78 -0.91 5.17 33.17
N LEU A 79 -0.58 4.58 32.02
CA LEU A 79 -1.58 3.94 31.15
C LEU A 79 -2.36 2.85 31.89
N LEU A 80 -1.66 1.97 32.60
CA LEU A 80 -2.29 0.89 33.38
C LEU A 80 -3.11 1.43 34.56
N SER A 81 -2.59 2.42 35.27
CA SER A 81 -3.29 3.04 36.40
C SER A 81 -4.58 3.72 35.95
N VAL A 82 -4.54 4.50 34.87
CA VAL A 82 -5.74 5.13 34.31
C VAL A 82 -6.70 4.09 33.77
N GLY A 83 -6.20 3.07 33.06
CA GLY A 83 -7.02 1.95 32.58
C GLY A 83 -7.84 1.28 33.69
N GLY A 84 -7.25 1.07 34.86
CA GLY A 84 -7.96 0.53 36.04
C GLY A 84 -9.01 1.46 36.66
N LEU A 85 -9.00 2.76 36.33
CA LEU A 85 -9.99 3.74 36.79
C LEU A 85 -11.14 3.96 35.79
N LEU A 86 -11.03 3.45 34.57
CA LEU A 86 -12.05 3.62 33.54
C LEU A 86 -13.28 2.78 33.86
N LYS A 87 -14.46 3.40 33.84
CA LYS A 87 -15.73 2.71 34.09
C LYS A 87 -16.15 1.88 32.90
N SER A 88 -16.65 0.66 33.12
CA SER A 88 -17.18 -0.24 32.08
C SER A 88 -18.44 0.34 31.41
N ASP A 89 -19.27 1.03 32.17
CA ASP A 89 -20.60 1.48 31.71
C ASP A 89 -20.54 2.54 30.61
N SER A 90 -19.37 3.16 30.37
CA SER A 90 -19.17 4.12 29.27
C SER A 90 -18.65 3.48 27.98
N GLU A 91 -18.29 2.19 27.96
CA GLU A 91 -17.70 1.54 26.79
C GLU A 91 -18.60 1.63 25.56
N LYS A 92 -19.92 1.48 25.73
CA LYS A 92 -20.85 1.60 24.61
C LYS A 92 -20.96 3.03 24.09
N VAL A 93 -20.93 4.01 24.99
CA VAL A 93 -20.93 5.44 24.61
C VAL A 93 -19.66 5.78 23.85
N GLU A 94 -18.51 5.29 24.31
CA GLU A 94 -17.21 5.41 23.63
C GLU A 94 -17.27 4.78 22.23
N GLN A 95 -17.88 3.59 22.10
CA GLN A 95 -18.08 2.95 20.80
C GLN A 95 -18.88 3.82 19.83
N VAL A 96 -19.88 4.56 20.30
CA VAL A 96 -20.64 5.47 19.42
C VAL A 96 -19.73 6.54 18.80
N PHE A 97 -18.82 7.13 19.57
CA PHE A 97 -17.89 8.13 19.01
C PHE A 97 -16.94 7.53 17.98
N ILE A 98 -16.46 6.30 18.24
CA ILE A 98 -15.63 5.54 17.31
C ILE A 98 -16.38 5.28 16.01
N ASP A 99 -17.52 4.61 16.10
CA ASP A 99 -18.37 4.26 14.97
C ASP A 99 -18.77 5.49 14.17
N PHE A 100 -19.14 6.58 14.85
CA PHE A 100 -19.54 7.81 14.20
C PHE A 100 -18.42 8.45 13.38
N ASN A 101 -17.20 8.53 13.92
CA ASN A 101 -16.06 9.04 13.18
C ASN A 101 -15.75 8.18 11.97
N GLU A 102 -15.75 6.86 12.13
CA GLU A 102 -15.42 5.97 11.03
C GLU A 102 -16.52 6.02 9.93
N ILE A 103 -17.81 6.15 10.30
CA ILE A 103 -18.91 6.43 9.36
C ILE A 103 -18.68 7.76 8.62
N GLN A 104 -18.26 8.82 9.31
CA GLN A 104 -17.96 10.12 8.69
C GLN A 104 -16.81 10.00 7.68
N GLN A 105 -15.70 9.37 8.06
CA GLN A 105 -14.54 9.18 7.19
C GLN A 105 -14.90 8.33 5.97
N PHE A 106 -15.63 7.24 6.18
CA PHE A 106 -16.07 6.35 5.11
C PHE A 106 -17.03 7.04 4.15
N TRP A 107 -18.00 7.81 4.66
CA TRP A 107 -18.88 8.61 3.80
C TRP A 107 -18.11 9.70 3.05
N ALA A 108 -17.16 10.39 3.68
CA ALA A 108 -16.34 11.38 3.00
C ALA A 108 -15.55 10.78 1.83
N GLN A 109 -15.03 9.56 1.99
CA GLN A 109 -14.27 8.86 0.95
C GLN A 109 -15.14 8.36 -0.22
N TYR A 110 -16.35 7.87 0.06
CA TYR A 110 -17.16 7.13 -0.92
C TYR A 110 -18.45 7.83 -1.37
N SER A 111 -18.88 8.91 -0.72
CA SER A 111 -20.13 9.61 -1.03
C SER A 111 -20.21 10.08 -2.49
N ASP A 112 -19.14 10.61 -3.05
CA ASP A 112 -19.09 11.01 -4.46
C ASP A 112 -19.32 9.84 -5.42
N LYS A 113 -18.81 8.65 -5.08
CA LYS A 113 -19.03 7.44 -5.88
C LYS A 113 -20.48 6.95 -5.75
N ILE A 114 -21.05 6.98 -4.55
CA ILE A 114 -22.46 6.63 -4.29
C ILE A 114 -23.41 7.60 -5.02
N ASN A 115 -23.12 8.90 -4.98
CA ASN A 115 -23.92 9.93 -5.65
C ASN A 115 -23.89 9.83 -7.18
N ARG A 116 -22.88 9.16 -7.75
CA ARG A 116 -22.69 8.95 -9.20
C ARG A 116 -23.31 7.64 -9.71
N ILE A 117 -23.94 6.85 -8.85
CA ILE A 117 -24.69 5.65 -9.25
C ILE A 117 -25.68 6.04 -10.36
N PRO A 118 -25.55 5.47 -11.58
CA PRO A 118 -26.36 5.88 -12.72
C PRO A 118 -27.83 5.57 -12.50
N GLY A 119 -28.70 6.49 -12.92
CA GLY A 119 -30.15 6.29 -12.83
C GLY A 119 -30.75 5.36 -13.88
N SER A 120 -30.00 5.04 -14.95
CA SER A 120 -30.45 4.15 -16.04
C SER A 120 -29.76 2.80 -15.96
N LEU A 121 -30.56 1.73 -15.96
CA LEU A 121 -30.10 0.34 -15.83
C LEU A 121 -30.47 -0.51 -17.04
N LYS A 122 -30.74 0.11 -18.19
CA LYS A 122 -31.23 -0.57 -19.40
C LYS A 122 -30.32 -1.74 -19.83
N MET A 123 -29.00 -1.59 -19.77
CA MET A 123 -28.08 -2.69 -20.10
C MET A 123 -28.17 -3.88 -19.15
N ILE A 124 -28.65 -3.70 -17.92
CA ILE A 124 -28.88 -4.80 -16.97
C ILE A 124 -30.13 -5.57 -17.36
N GLU A 125 -31.17 -4.86 -17.81
CA GLU A 125 -32.38 -5.49 -18.35
C GLU A 125 -32.05 -6.40 -19.53
N ASP A 126 -31.14 -5.96 -20.42
CA ASP A 126 -30.70 -6.72 -21.59
C ASP A 126 -29.98 -8.03 -21.23
N VAL A 127 -29.43 -8.17 -20.02
CA VAL A 127 -28.76 -9.40 -19.54
C VAL A 127 -29.73 -10.57 -19.43
N ASN A 128 -31.04 -10.31 -19.25
CA ASN A 128 -32.05 -11.37 -19.25
C ASN A 128 -32.14 -12.10 -20.60
N ASN A 129 -31.65 -11.49 -21.68
CA ASN A 129 -31.68 -12.06 -23.02
C ASN A 129 -30.38 -12.81 -23.37
N TYR A 130 -29.42 -12.90 -22.44
CA TYR A 130 -28.15 -13.58 -22.72
C TYR A 130 -28.39 -15.09 -22.74
N ASP A 131 -28.08 -15.72 -23.88
CA ASP A 131 -28.09 -17.17 -23.98
C ASP A 131 -26.74 -17.73 -23.49
N SER A 132 -26.78 -18.36 -22.32
CA SER A 132 -25.62 -19.00 -21.70
C SER A 132 -25.02 -20.12 -22.54
N TYR A 133 -25.84 -20.76 -23.38
CA TYR A 133 -25.42 -21.88 -24.21
C TYR A 133 -24.49 -21.45 -25.35
N GLU A 134 -24.48 -20.17 -25.72
CA GLU A 134 -23.59 -19.66 -26.77
C GLU A 134 -22.10 -19.90 -26.45
N LEU A 135 -21.71 -19.73 -25.19
CA LEU A 135 -20.33 -19.96 -24.73
C LEU A 135 -19.98 -21.44 -24.56
N GLU A 136 -20.97 -22.31 -24.34
CA GLU A 136 -20.76 -23.77 -24.30
C GLU A 136 -20.41 -24.34 -25.68
N THR A 137 -20.77 -23.64 -26.76
CA THR A 137 -20.45 -24.08 -28.12
C THR A 137 -18.97 -23.87 -28.51
N ILE A 138 -18.17 -23.22 -27.66
CA ILE A 138 -16.76 -22.95 -27.94
C ILE A 138 -15.93 -24.23 -27.73
N ASP A 139 -15.46 -24.84 -28.81
CA ASP A 139 -14.60 -26.02 -28.75
C ASP A 139 -13.14 -25.63 -28.45
N ILE A 140 -12.71 -25.88 -27.21
CA ILE A 140 -11.33 -25.67 -26.76
C ILE A 140 -10.51 -26.95 -26.83
N LYS A 141 -11.16 -28.11 -26.93
CA LYS A 141 -10.47 -29.39 -26.84
C LYS A 141 -9.63 -29.62 -28.09
N GLU A 142 -10.22 -29.40 -29.26
CA GLU A 142 -9.54 -29.57 -30.54
C GLU A 142 -8.27 -28.70 -30.68
N PRO A 143 -8.30 -27.37 -30.51
CA PRO A 143 -7.09 -26.56 -30.62
C PRO A 143 -6.03 -26.90 -29.56
N LEU A 144 -6.45 -27.33 -28.36
CA LEU A 144 -5.54 -27.77 -27.30
C LEU A 144 -4.81 -29.06 -27.67
N ASP A 145 -5.54 -30.06 -28.19
CA ASP A 145 -4.98 -31.34 -28.61
C ASP A 145 -3.99 -31.13 -29.79
N LEU A 146 -4.37 -30.30 -30.77
CA LEU A 146 -3.50 -29.91 -31.89
C LEU A 146 -2.23 -29.17 -31.45
N LEU A 147 -2.34 -28.23 -30.50
CA LEU A 147 -1.19 -27.52 -29.93
C LEU A 147 -0.21 -28.48 -29.24
N ASN A 148 -0.73 -29.40 -28.43
CA ASN A 148 0.09 -30.40 -27.75
C ASN A 148 0.79 -31.34 -28.74
N ASP A 149 0.09 -31.77 -29.79
CA ASP A 149 0.67 -32.64 -30.81
C ASP A 149 1.75 -31.96 -31.65
N ILE A 150 1.61 -30.65 -31.92
CA ILE A 150 2.62 -29.84 -32.60
C ILE A 150 3.85 -29.63 -31.70
N ILE A 151 3.64 -29.29 -30.43
CA ILE A 151 4.73 -29.06 -29.46
C ILE A 151 5.50 -30.36 -29.20
N ASP A 152 4.81 -31.49 -29.11
CA ASP A 152 5.40 -32.81 -28.87
C ASP A 152 5.95 -33.47 -30.15
N GLY A 153 5.83 -32.81 -31.31
CA GLY A 153 6.32 -33.30 -32.59
C GLY A 153 5.57 -34.53 -33.15
N ARG A 154 4.36 -34.79 -32.65
CA ARG A 154 3.50 -35.91 -33.09
C ARG A 154 2.74 -35.61 -34.38
N HIS A 155 2.41 -34.34 -34.61
CA HIS A 155 1.68 -33.89 -35.81
C HIS A 155 2.10 -32.46 -36.19
N SER A 156 1.85 -32.05 -37.44
CA SER A 156 2.26 -30.71 -37.92
C SER A 156 1.19 -30.04 -38.78
N ASP A 157 -0.06 -30.07 -38.30
CA ASP A 157 -1.19 -29.43 -38.96
C ASP A 157 -1.44 -28.02 -38.42
N PHE A 158 -0.55 -27.11 -38.78
CA PHE A 158 -0.64 -25.69 -38.39
C PHE A 158 -1.85 -24.99 -39.02
N GLU A 159 -2.31 -25.44 -40.19
CA GLU A 159 -3.49 -24.90 -40.87
C GLU A 159 -4.76 -25.22 -40.08
N HIS A 160 -4.91 -26.48 -39.66
CA HIS A 160 -6.04 -26.88 -38.82
C HIS A 160 -6.00 -26.19 -37.45
N LEU A 161 -4.83 -26.13 -36.80
CA LEU A 161 -4.68 -25.40 -35.53
C LEU A 161 -5.09 -23.93 -35.68
N GLN A 162 -4.64 -23.28 -36.77
CA GLN A 162 -4.99 -21.90 -37.07
C GLN A 162 -6.51 -21.72 -37.23
N LEU A 163 -7.16 -22.58 -38.01
CA LEU A 163 -8.61 -22.51 -38.24
C LEU A 163 -9.41 -22.72 -36.94
N SER A 164 -9.04 -23.72 -36.13
CA SER A 164 -9.71 -23.99 -34.85
C SER A 164 -9.52 -22.82 -33.87
N LEU A 165 -8.32 -22.25 -33.75
CA LEU A 165 -8.08 -21.07 -32.90
C LEU A 165 -8.82 -19.82 -33.41
N GLN A 166 -8.91 -19.61 -34.73
CA GLN A 166 -9.70 -18.51 -35.31
C GLN A 166 -11.20 -18.67 -35.07
N ALA A 167 -11.72 -19.90 -35.12
CA ALA A 167 -13.11 -20.18 -34.78
C ALA A 167 -13.41 -19.83 -33.32
N VAL A 168 -12.51 -20.18 -32.40
CA VAL A 168 -12.60 -19.81 -30.98
C VAL A 168 -12.60 -18.29 -30.81
N ILE A 169 -11.64 -17.57 -31.39
CA ILE A 169 -11.56 -16.09 -31.35
C ILE A 169 -12.85 -15.47 -31.87
N SER A 170 -13.35 -15.95 -33.01
CA SER A 170 -14.53 -15.38 -33.66
C SER A 170 -15.79 -15.54 -32.83
N LYS A 171 -16.01 -16.71 -32.21
CA LYS A 171 -17.16 -16.94 -31.33
C LYS A 171 -17.12 -16.02 -30.11
N ILE A 172 -15.95 -15.86 -29.49
CA ILE A 172 -15.76 -14.97 -28.33
C ILE A 172 -16.02 -13.51 -28.71
N GLU A 173 -15.51 -13.06 -29.86
CA GLU A 173 -15.74 -11.69 -30.35
C GLU A 173 -17.22 -11.42 -30.67
N VAL A 174 -17.91 -12.39 -31.30
CA VAL A 174 -19.34 -12.27 -31.61
C VAL A 174 -20.14 -12.14 -30.32
N PHE A 175 -19.91 -13.02 -29.35
CA PHE A 175 -20.57 -12.96 -28.04
C PHE A 175 -20.33 -11.62 -27.35
N SER A 176 -19.08 -11.14 -27.36
CA SER A 176 -18.70 -9.90 -26.67
C SER A 176 -19.33 -8.66 -27.31
N LYS A 177 -19.44 -8.65 -28.65
CA LYS A 177 -20.06 -7.56 -29.42
C LYS A 177 -21.58 -7.57 -29.32
N SER A 178 -22.24 -8.72 -29.46
CA SER A 178 -23.71 -8.84 -29.41
C SER A 178 -24.25 -8.43 -28.05
N HIS A 179 -23.53 -8.78 -26.99
CA HIS A 179 -23.94 -8.52 -25.62
C HIS A 179 -23.35 -7.23 -25.04
N ASN A 180 -22.44 -6.54 -25.74
CA ASN A 180 -21.74 -5.37 -25.22
C ASN A 180 -21.15 -5.60 -23.81
N THR A 181 -20.39 -6.68 -23.66
CA THR A 181 -19.81 -7.13 -22.38
C THR A 181 -18.94 -6.05 -21.71
N LYS A 182 -18.25 -5.24 -22.52
CA LYS A 182 -17.46 -4.08 -22.06
C LYS A 182 -18.33 -2.99 -21.44
N GLY A 183 -19.44 -2.64 -22.10
CA GLY A 183 -20.40 -1.65 -21.58
C GLY A 183 -21.07 -2.13 -20.29
N LEU A 184 -21.46 -3.41 -20.23
CA LEU A 184 -22.02 -4.01 -19.04
C LEU A 184 -21.03 -4.05 -17.88
N GLN A 185 -19.77 -4.43 -18.12
CA GLN A 185 -18.72 -4.39 -17.09
C GLN A 185 -18.59 -2.98 -16.52
N HIS A 186 -18.48 -1.96 -17.38
CA HIS A 186 -18.35 -0.57 -16.92
C HIS A 186 -19.58 -0.10 -16.13
N LEU A 187 -20.79 -0.50 -16.54
CA LEU A 187 -22.01 -0.20 -15.78
C LEU A 187 -21.98 -0.86 -14.40
N LEU A 188 -21.68 -2.16 -14.32
CA LEU A 188 -21.62 -2.88 -13.04
C LEU A 188 -20.52 -2.33 -12.13
N GLU A 189 -19.38 -1.94 -12.67
CA GLU A 189 -18.32 -1.25 -11.93
C GLU A 189 -18.80 0.11 -11.39
N SER A 190 -19.60 0.85 -12.16
CA SER A 190 -20.21 2.10 -11.70
C SER A 190 -21.31 1.91 -10.64
N LEU A 191 -21.86 0.69 -10.51
CA LEU A 191 -22.85 0.33 -9.50
C LEU A 191 -22.23 -0.31 -8.25
N SER A 192 -21.00 -0.80 -8.34
CA SER A 192 -20.24 -1.34 -7.20
C SER A 192 -20.19 -0.42 -5.96
N PRO A 193 -20.23 0.93 -6.07
CA PRO A 193 -20.29 1.79 -4.89
C PRO A 193 -21.55 1.61 -4.02
N LEU A 194 -22.60 0.97 -4.51
CA LEU A 194 -23.77 0.62 -3.71
C LEU A 194 -23.41 -0.21 -2.48
N GLU A 195 -22.39 -1.05 -2.61
CA GLU A 195 -21.88 -1.85 -1.53
C GLU A 195 -21.44 -0.99 -0.34
N TYR A 196 -20.80 0.15 -0.60
CA TYR A 196 -20.40 1.10 0.44
C TYR A 196 -21.60 1.73 1.15
N LEU A 197 -22.68 2.03 0.44
CA LEU A 197 -23.90 2.53 1.07
C LEU A 197 -24.53 1.47 1.99
N VAL A 198 -24.59 0.22 1.53
CA VAL A 198 -25.08 -0.90 2.33
C VAL A 198 -24.26 -1.06 3.61
N ARG A 199 -22.93 -0.96 3.54
CA ARG A 199 -22.06 -1.04 4.72
C ARG A 199 -22.37 0.05 5.75
N ILE A 200 -22.58 1.29 5.31
CA ILE A 200 -22.92 2.40 6.22
C ILE A 200 -24.26 2.15 6.92
N ILE A 201 -25.24 1.67 6.17
CA ILE A 201 -26.55 1.32 6.73
C ILE A 201 -26.41 0.22 7.77
N ASP A 202 -25.63 -0.81 7.47
CA ASP A 202 -25.39 -1.94 8.37
C ASP A 202 -24.66 -1.48 9.64
N TRP A 203 -23.70 -0.57 9.48
CA TRP A 203 -23.01 0.07 10.58
C TRP A 203 -23.96 0.84 11.49
N LEU A 204 -24.78 1.72 10.91
CA LEU A 204 -25.79 2.49 11.65
C LEU A 204 -26.80 1.61 12.39
N ALA A 205 -27.11 0.42 11.87
CA ALA A 205 -28.05 -0.50 12.48
C ALA A 205 -27.49 -1.26 13.69
N ILE A 206 -26.17 -1.51 13.72
CA ILE A 206 -25.50 -2.28 14.77
C ILE A 206 -24.89 -1.34 15.83
N SER A 207 -24.47 -0.14 15.41
CA SER A 207 -23.87 0.84 16.30
C SER A 207 -24.83 1.26 17.41
N PRO A 208 -24.33 1.35 18.65
CA PRO A 208 -25.16 1.59 19.82
C PRO A 208 -25.55 3.08 19.99
N PHE A 209 -25.97 3.76 18.91
CA PHE A 209 -26.28 5.19 18.90
C PHE A 209 -27.33 5.60 19.96
N TRP A 210 -28.21 4.68 20.36
CA TRP A 210 -29.17 4.90 21.45
C TRP A 210 -28.50 5.09 22.82
N GLU A 211 -27.30 4.56 23.03
CA GLU A 211 -26.53 4.68 24.28
C GLU A 211 -26.04 6.12 24.50
N LEU A 212 -26.08 7.00 23.49
CA LEU A 212 -25.86 8.44 23.72
C LEU A 212 -26.86 9.03 24.72
N ALA A 213 -28.04 8.43 24.91
CA ALA A 213 -28.96 8.83 25.98
C ALA A 213 -28.35 8.61 27.38
N GLU A 214 -27.43 7.65 27.50
CA GLU A 214 -26.69 7.34 28.72
C GLU A 214 -25.38 8.13 28.86
N TYR A 215 -25.00 8.95 27.86
CA TYR A 215 -23.81 9.82 27.89
C TYR A 215 -23.56 10.56 29.22
N PRO A 216 -24.58 11.10 29.93
CA PRO A 216 -24.36 11.77 31.22
C PRO A 216 -23.74 10.85 32.30
N LYS A 217 -23.74 9.54 32.10
CA LYS A 217 -23.19 8.52 33.01
C LYS A 217 -21.83 8.02 32.47
N GLY A 218 -20.83 7.95 33.34
CA GLY A 218 -19.58 7.22 33.05
C GLY A 218 -18.52 8.01 32.25
N LEU A 219 -18.80 8.39 31.00
CA LEU A 219 -17.79 8.98 30.11
C LEU A 219 -17.19 10.30 30.63
N PRO A 220 -17.96 11.26 31.20
CA PRO A 220 -17.37 12.45 31.82
C PRO A 220 -16.43 12.15 33.00
N ALA A 221 -16.61 11.01 33.69
CA ALA A 221 -15.68 10.59 34.75
C ALA A 221 -14.38 10.03 34.17
N ASN A 222 -14.45 9.26 33.08
CA ASN A 222 -13.27 8.76 32.37
C ASN A 222 -12.45 9.91 31.75
N LEU A 223 -13.12 10.93 31.21
CA LEU A 223 -12.46 12.15 30.72
C LEU A 223 -11.72 12.91 31.84
N LYS A 224 -12.18 12.86 33.09
CA LYS A 224 -11.42 13.41 34.22
C LYS A 224 -10.21 12.55 34.59
N SER A 225 -10.33 11.23 34.49
CA SER A 225 -9.19 10.31 34.69
C SER A 225 -8.13 10.48 33.58
N PHE A 226 -8.54 10.91 32.39
CA PHE A 226 -7.64 11.23 31.28
C PHE A 226 -6.67 12.37 31.59
N ASP A 227 -7.13 13.42 32.30
CA ASP A 227 -6.31 14.56 32.71
C ASP A 227 -5.13 14.15 33.63
N LEU A 228 -5.15 12.94 34.19
CA LEU A 228 -4.09 12.39 35.02
C LEU A 228 -2.87 11.91 34.20
N ILE A 229 -3.02 11.76 32.89
CA ILE A 229 -1.90 11.39 32.00
C ILE A 229 -1.13 12.66 31.66
N ASN A 230 0.15 12.73 32.05
CA ASN A 230 1.03 13.83 31.65
C ASN A 230 1.38 13.69 30.16
N ILE A 231 0.58 14.31 29.30
CA ILE A 231 0.75 14.30 27.84
C ILE A 231 1.91 15.26 27.47
N LYS A 232 3.13 14.72 27.50
CA LYS A 232 4.32 15.33 26.91
C LYS A 232 4.87 14.38 25.84
N LYS A 233 5.62 14.94 24.88
CA LYS A 233 6.38 14.10 23.96
C LYS A 233 7.35 13.23 24.78
N ILE A 234 7.42 11.95 24.42
CA ILE A 234 8.33 10.97 25.02
C ILE A 234 9.25 10.53 23.89
N PRO A 235 10.38 11.23 23.66
CA PRO A 235 11.31 10.90 22.58
C PRO A 235 11.79 9.45 22.64
N ASP A 236 11.93 8.90 23.84
CA ASP A 236 12.34 7.51 24.08
C ASP A 236 11.36 6.50 23.48
N LEU A 237 10.06 6.79 23.52
CA LEU A 237 9.04 5.92 22.93
C LEU A 237 9.05 6.03 21.40
N GLU A 238 9.28 7.22 20.84
CA GLU A 238 9.45 7.40 19.38
C GLU A 238 10.71 6.66 18.88
N ILE A 239 11.79 6.63 19.67
CA ILE A 239 12.99 5.86 19.37
C ILE A 239 12.69 4.36 19.39
N LEU A 240 12.04 3.86 20.45
CA LEU A 240 11.65 2.44 20.54
C LEU A 240 10.76 2.05 19.37
N GLU A 241 9.74 2.85 19.07
CA GLU A 241 8.86 2.63 17.94
C GLU A 241 9.65 2.53 16.65
N ALA A 242 10.52 3.49 16.35
CA ALA A 242 11.29 3.49 15.12
C ALA A 242 12.23 2.27 15.01
N VAL A 243 12.89 1.88 16.11
CA VAL A 243 13.79 0.70 16.12
C VAL A 243 13.00 -0.60 15.96
N PHE A 244 11.92 -0.80 16.72
CA PHE A 244 11.11 -2.02 16.67
C PHE A 244 10.20 -2.07 15.43
N ASN A 245 9.84 -0.94 14.82
CA ASN A 245 9.08 -0.88 13.57
C ASN A 245 9.96 -0.93 12.34
N SER A 246 11.27 -0.70 12.50
CA SER A 246 12.16 -0.75 11.37
C SER A 246 12.15 -2.14 10.73
N GLN A 247 12.05 -2.14 9.41
CA GLN A 247 12.38 -3.29 8.57
C GLN A 247 13.90 -3.62 8.63
N ALA A 248 14.67 -3.04 9.54
CA ALA A 248 16.10 -3.30 9.67
C ALA A 248 16.42 -4.71 10.18
N PHE A 249 15.39 -5.48 10.60
CA PHE A 249 15.44 -6.94 10.73
C PHE A 249 15.92 -7.67 9.47
N GLU A 250 15.95 -7.01 8.32
CA GLU A 250 16.38 -7.60 7.06
C GLU A 250 17.87 -7.97 7.05
N LEU A 251 18.77 -7.24 7.74
CA LEU A 251 20.19 -7.61 7.79
C LEU A 251 20.48 -8.89 8.61
N LYS A 252 19.56 -9.25 9.51
CA LYS A 252 19.62 -10.46 10.34
C LYS A 252 19.36 -11.75 9.55
N LYS A 253 18.60 -11.68 8.45
CA LYS A 253 18.29 -12.84 7.60
C LYS A 253 19.48 -13.27 6.74
N LEU A 254 20.55 -12.47 6.71
CA LEU A 254 21.72 -12.72 5.89
C LEU A 254 22.60 -13.82 6.48
N ASN A 255 22.45 -15.03 5.98
CA ASN A 255 23.20 -16.18 6.45
C ASN A 255 24.51 -16.36 5.66
N PHE A 256 25.61 -15.76 6.14
CA PHE A 256 26.95 -15.99 5.57
C PHE A 256 27.43 -17.45 5.63
N LYS A 257 26.66 -18.36 6.27
CA LYS A 257 26.93 -19.79 6.21
C LYS A 257 26.44 -20.44 4.92
N GLU A 258 25.63 -19.77 4.10
CA GLU A 258 25.13 -20.29 2.83
C GLU A 258 26.24 -20.49 1.82
N SER A 259 26.20 -21.64 1.14
CA SER A 259 27.26 -22.08 0.23
C SER A 259 27.50 -21.11 -0.92
N TRP A 260 26.48 -20.44 -1.43
CA TRP A 260 26.64 -19.48 -2.53
C TRP A 260 27.26 -18.16 -2.08
N ILE A 261 26.86 -17.60 -0.93
CA ILE A 261 27.46 -16.39 -0.33
C ILE A 261 28.94 -16.66 -0.03
N LYS A 262 29.19 -17.83 0.56
CA LYS A 262 30.52 -18.37 0.81
C LYS A 262 31.38 -18.46 -0.44
N ASN A 263 30.88 -19.10 -1.49
CA ASN A 263 31.63 -19.26 -2.74
C ASN A 263 31.90 -17.90 -3.42
N ALA A 264 30.93 -16.98 -3.35
CA ALA A 264 31.07 -15.63 -3.89
C ALA A 264 32.08 -14.77 -3.11
N LEU A 265 32.15 -14.91 -1.78
CA LEU A 265 33.12 -14.21 -0.93
C LEU A 265 34.52 -14.86 -0.92
N TRP A 266 34.60 -16.19 -1.11
CA TRP A 266 35.83 -16.97 -0.97
C TRP A 266 36.58 -17.26 -2.28
N GLY A 267 36.04 -16.86 -3.43
CA GLY A 267 36.78 -16.84 -4.70
C GLY A 267 37.94 -15.84 -4.76
N SER A 268 38.12 -15.00 -3.73
CA SER A 268 39.18 -13.98 -3.61
C SER A 268 39.95 -14.09 -2.29
N ASN A 269 41.26 -13.79 -2.33
CA ASN A 269 42.24 -13.99 -1.23
C ASN A 269 41.70 -13.67 0.19
N PHE A 270 41.75 -14.69 1.04
CA PHE A 270 41.04 -14.87 2.31
C PHE A 270 41.40 -13.90 3.46
N SER A 271 42.45 -13.09 3.34
CA SER A 271 42.88 -12.19 4.42
C SER A 271 42.16 -10.83 4.44
N GLU A 272 41.50 -10.47 3.34
CA GLU A 272 40.91 -9.13 3.17
C GLU A 272 39.39 -9.08 3.36
N THR A 273 38.70 -10.20 3.60
CA THR A 273 37.23 -10.29 3.79
C THR A 273 36.80 -10.84 5.16
N ARG A 274 37.75 -11.32 5.99
CA ARG A 274 37.49 -11.85 7.34
C ARG A 274 36.72 -10.88 8.24
N TRP A 275 36.93 -9.59 8.04
CA TRP A 275 36.24 -8.52 8.76
C TRP A 275 34.72 -8.48 8.48
N ILE A 276 34.23 -8.99 7.34
CA ILE A 276 32.79 -9.07 7.05
C ILE A 276 32.10 -10.03 8.03
N LEU A 277 32.78 -11.12 8.39
CA LEU A 277 32.29 -12.09 9.37
C LEU A 277 32.31 -11.53 10.80
N ASP A 278 33.34 -10.74 11.13
CA ASP A 278 33.43 -10.07 12.44
C ASP A 278 32.36 -8.98 12.57
N PHE A 279 32.15 -8.19 11.52
CA PHE A 279 31.08 -7.18 11.43
C PHE A 279 29.69 -7.83 11.49
N GLN A 280 29.48 -8.95 10.79
CA GLN A 280 28.22 -9.69 10.88
C GLN A 280 27.98 -10.20 12.30
N THR A 281 29.00 -10.73 12.98
CA THR A 281 28.83 -11.20 14.36
C THR A 281 28.39 -10.07 15.30
N LEU A 282 28.86 -8.84 15.05
CA LEU A 282 28.42 -7.66 15.79
C LEU A 282 26.99 -7.24 15.42
N ILE A 283 26.61 -7.32 14.14
CA ILE A 283 25.26 -7.07 13.66
C ILE A 283 24.26 -8.11 14.20
N ASP A 284 24.62 -9.39 14.19
CA ASP A 284 23.80 -10.49 14.70
C ASP A 284 23.53 -10.30 16.19
N LYS A 285 24.58 -10.01 16.98
CA LYS A 285 24.47 -9.67 18.41
C LYS A 285 23.65 -8.40 18.64
N PHE A 286 23.73 -7.44 17.73
CA PHE A 286 22.93 -6.21 17.80
C PHE A 286 21.43 -6.53 17.63
N TYR A 287 21.05 -7.37 16.66
CA TYR A 287 19.64 -7.71 16.42
C TYR A 287 19.11 -8.89 17.24
N GLU A 288 19.99 -9.68 17.87
CA GLU A 288 19.62 -10.83 18.69
C GLU A 288 18.51 -10.53 19.71
N PRO A 289 18.58 -9.42 20.48
CA PRO A 289 17.63 -9.15 21.53
C PRO A 289 16.26 -8.66 21.02
N PHE A 290 16.18 -8.13 19.79
CA PHE A 290 14.92 -7.61 19.23
C PHE A 290 13.93 -8.70 18.76
N GLN A 291 14.29 -9.99 18.81
CA GLN A 291 13.55 -11.10 18.16
C GLN A 291 12.18 -11.47 18.75
N GLU A 292 11.81 -10.92 19.90
CA GLU A 292 10.59 -11.33 20.56
C GLU A 292 9.38 -10.56 20.03
N GLN A 293 8.54 -11.25 19.24
CA GLN A 293 7.32 -10.69 18.62
C GLN A 293 6.41 -9.96 19.61
N GLY A 294 6.35 -10.42 20.86
CA GLY A 294 5.56 -9.78 21.92
C GLY A 294 5.99 -8.35 22.24
N SER A 295 7.30 -8.06 22.23
CA SER A 295 7.84 -6.73 22.50
C SER A 295 7.58 -5.75 21.37
N GLN A 296 7.68 -6.18 20.11
CA GLN A 296 7.41 -5.32 18.96
C GLN A 296 5.97 -4.83 18.93
N ARG A 297 5.00 -5.74 19.12
CA ARG A 297 3.57 -5.41 19.14
C ARG A 297 3.23 -4.41 20.24
N ASP A 298 3.73 -4.64 21.44
CA ASP A 298 3.38 -3.81 22.59
C ASP A 298 4.08 -2.43 22.54
N VAL A 299 5.27 -2.34 21.93
CA VAL A 299 5.92 -1.06 21.56
C VAL A 299 5.06 -0.27 20.58
N ARG A 300 4.59 -0.87 19.48
CA ARG A 300 3.67 -0.22 18.53
C ARG A 300 2.43 0.29 19.22
N LYS A 301 1.76 -0.57 19.99
CA LYS A 301 0.54 -0.22 20.70
C LYS A 301 0.75 0.93 21.69
N ALA A 302 1.89 0.95 22.40
CA ALA A 302 2.25 2.07 23.29
C ALA A 302 2.48 3.37 22.52
N ALA A 303 3.19 3.32 21.39
CA ALA A 303 3.43 4.47 20.55
C ALA A 303 2.13 5.04 19.95
N THR A 304 1.24 4.16 19.46
CA THR A 304 -0.10 4.54 19.00
C THR A 304 -0.92 5.22 20.09
N PHE A 305 -0.90 4.69 21.33
CA PHE A 305 -1.54 5.39 22.45
C PHE A 305 -0.91 6.76 22.68
N HIS A 306 0.41 6.85 22.72
CA HIS A 306 1.11 8.12 22.95
C HIS A 306 0.82 9.17 21.87
N HIS A 307 0.80 8.77 20.60
CA HIS A 307 0.47 9.65 19.48
C HIS A 307 -0.96 10.18 19.59
N ARG A 308 -1.95 9.27 19.75
CA ARG A 308 -3.36 9.64 19.93
C ARG A 308 -3.55 10.54 21.15
N LEU A 309 -2.85 10.26 22.25
CA LEU A 309 -2.87 11.08 23.46
C LEU A 309 -2.34 12.50 23.22
N LEU A 310 -1.29 12.67 22.42
CA LEU A 310 -0.76 13.99 22.06
C LEU A 310 -1.75 14.82 21.24
N GLU A 311 -2.48 14.20 20.32
CA GLU A 311 -3.41 14.87 19.40
C GLU A 311 -4.68 15.40 20.08
N VAL A 312 -5.11 14.73 21.14
CA VAL A 312 -6.37 14.97 21.85
C VAL A 312 -6.24 15.89 23.07
N LYS A 313 -5.03 16.39 23.38
CA LYS A 313 -4.73 17.24 24.56
C LYS A 313 -5.60 18.51 24.71
N SER A 314 -6.29 18.92 23.65
CA SER A 314 -7.15 20.12 23.65
C SER A 314 -8.65 19.85 23.77
N LEU A 315 -9.08 18.58 23.84
CA LEU A 315 -10.50 18.23 23.91
C LEU A 315 -11.08 18.57 25.28
N GLN A 316 -12.25 19.19 25.28
CA GLN A 316 -13.02 19.48 26.48
C GLN A 316 -14.25 18.56 26.56
N ILE A 317 -14.77 18.34 27.77
CA ILE A 317 -16.02 17.58 27.98
C ILE A 317 -17.19 18.18 27.16
N SER A 318 -17.20 19.50 26.98
CA SER A 318 -18.19 20.21 26.16
C SER A 318 -18.16 19.81 24.68
N ASP A 319 -17.00 19.40 24.15
CA ASP A 319 -16.87 18.97 22.76
C ASP A 319 -17.61 17.64 22.54
N PHE A 320 -17.43 16.69 23.47
CA PHE A 320 -18.15 15.42 23.44
C PHE A 320 -19.67 15.62 23.60
N GLU A 321 -20.09 16.55 24.45
CA GLU A 321 -21.51 16.91 24.61
C GLU A 321 -22.12 17.50 23.34
N ALA A 322 -21.39 18.37 22.64
CA ALA A 322 -21.83 18.98 21.40
C ALA A 322 -22.00 17.92 20.30
N ILE A 323 -21.01 17.02 20.15
CA ILE A 323 -21.06 15.91 19.20
C ILE A 323 -22.24 14.98 19.51
N ALA A 324 -22.38 14.55 20.77
CA ALA A 324 -23.47 13.66 21.19
C ALA A 324 -24.86 14.25 20.90
N LYS A 325 -25.07 15.53 21.23
CA LYS A 325 -26.32 16.24 20.94
C LYS A 325 -26.56 16.38 19.44
N GLY A 326 -25.52 16.65 18.66
CA GLY A 326 -25.58 16.73 17.21
C GLY A 326 -26.04 15.41 16.60
N ILE A 327 -25.44 14.29 17.00
CA ILE A 327 -25.83 12.95 16.55
C ILE A 327 -27.29 12.65 16.94
N GLN A 328 -27.67 12.91 18.21
CA GLN A 328 -29.04 12.68 18.71
C GLN A 328 -30.10 13.51 17.98
N SER A 329 -29.73 14.64 17.39
CA SER A 329 -30.65 15.50 16.63
C SER A 329 -30.98 14.90 15.24
N CYS A 330 -30.17 13.98 14.75
CA CYS A 330 -30.42 13.28 13.49
C CYS A 330 -31.35 12.08 13.72
N VAL A 331 -32.40 11.97 12.90
CA VAL A 331 -33.40 10.89 13.03
C VAL A 331 -33.41 10.04 11.76
N LEU A 332 -33.27 8.73 11.94
CA LEU A 332 -33.54 7.73 10.91
C LEU A 332 -34.92 7.11 11.18
N HIS A 333 -35.87 7.28 10.26
CA HIS A 333 -37.21 6.70 10.41
C HIS A 333 -37.16 5.17 10.21
N LYS A 334 -37.92 4.42 11.04
CA LYS A 334 -37.81 2.96 11.20
C LYS A 334 -38.32 2.11 10.02
N GLU A 335 -38.87 2.70 8.95
CA GLU A 335 -39.59 1.97 7.88
C GLU A 335 -38.69 1.19 6.89
N SER A 336 -37.39 1.04 7.16
CA SER A 336 -36.41 0.65 6.14
C SER A 336 -35.92 -0.81 6.17
N ALA A 337 -36.33 -1.66 7.11
CA ALA A 337 -35.73 -3.01 7.25
C ALA A 337 -35.83 -3.90 5.99
N SER A 338 -36.98 -3.88 5.30
CA SER A 338 -37.17 -4.61 4.03
C SER A 338 -36.37 -3.99 2.88
N ALA A 339 -36.33 -2.67 2.80
CA ALA A 339 -35.58 -1.94 1.79
C ALA A 339 -34.06 -2.11 1.95
N ILE A 340 -33.55 -2.12 3.18
CA ILE A 340 -32.14 -2.42 3.49
C ILE A 340 -31.79 -3.84 3.06
N THR A 341 -32.67 -4.80 3.31
CA THR A 341 -32.48 -6.20 2.88
C THR A 341 -32.43 -6.30 1.35
N ASN A 342 -33.27 -5.55 0.65
CA ASN A 342 -33.25 -5.49 -0.82
C ASN A 342 -31.95 -4.86 -1.34
N LEU A 343 -31.45 -3.78 -0.72
CA LEU A 343 -30.17 -3.17 -1.10
C LEU A 343 -28.99 -4.13 -0.89
N ARG A 344 -28.96 -4.90 0.22
CA ARG A 344 -27.95 -5.94 0.45
C ARG A 344 -27.95 -6.99 -0.66
N THR A 345 -29.12 -7.55 -0.96
CA THR A 345 -29.28 -8.56 -2.01
C THR A 345 -28.86 -8.03 -3.37
N THR A 346 -29.23 -6.77 -3.67
CA THR A 346 -28.86 -6.11 -4.93
C THR A 346 -27.35 -5.91 -5.05
N SER A 347 -26.70 -5.41 -3.99
CA SER A 347 -25.25 -5.26 -3.96
C SER A 347 -24.52 -6.58 -4.22
N LYS A 348 -24.96 -7.66 -3.56
CA LYS A 348 -24.44 -9.02 -3.79
C LYS A 348 -24.63 -9.46 -5.25
N ASN A 349 -25.82 -9.22 -5.82
CA ASN A 349 -26.11 -9.56 -7.20
C ASN A 349 -25.26 -8.76 -8.20
N ILE A 350 -24.95 -7.48 -7.94
CA ILE A 350 -24.03 -6.68 -8.76
C ILE A 350 -22.64 -7.32 -8.76
N GLN A 351 -22.11 -7.69 -7.59
CA GLN A 351 -20.77 -8.29 -7.49
C GLN A 351 -20.71 -9.66 -8.18
N ILE A 352 -21.75 -10.48 -7.99
CA ILE A 352 -21.89 -11.77 -8.68
C ILE A 352 -21.84 -11.54 -10.19
N LEU A 353 -22.68 -10.64 -10.72
CA LEU A 353 -22.75 -10.38 -12.16
C LEU A 353 -21.47 -9.74 -12.71
N LEU A 354 -20.80 -8.89 -11.92
CA LEU A 354 -19.51 -8.29 -12.28
C LEU A 354 -18.40 -9.36 -12.39
N LYS A 355 -18.34 -10.30 -11.46
CA LYS A 355 -17.40 -11.43 -11.51
C LYS A 355 -17.62 -12.28 -12.77
N LYS A 356 -18.88 -12.53 -13.08
CA LYS A 356 -19.32 -13.28 -14.26
C LYS A 356 -18.90 -12.58 -15.56
N ILE A 357 -19.16 -11.28 -15.70
CA ILE A 357 -18.78 -10.53 -16.91
C ILE A 357 -17.27 -10.35 -17.04
N ARG A 358 -16.53 -10.21 -15.93
CA ARG A 358 -15.06 -10.18 -15.94
C ARG A 358 -14.47 -11.48 -16.44
N ALA A 359 -15.04 -12.62 -16.05
CA ALA A 359 -14.59 -13.92 -16.56
C ALA A 359 -14.78 -14.01 -18.09
N VAL A 360 -15.90 -13.52 -18.63
CA VAL A 360 -16.11 -13.40 -20.09
C VAL A 360 -15.09 -12.45 -20.73
N ARG A 361 -14.82 -11.30 -20.11
CA ARG A 361 -13.86 -10.32 -20.62
C ARG A 361 -12.42 -10.82 -20.58
N ASN A 362 -12.05 -11.62 -19.59
CA ASN A 362 -10.74 -12.29 -19.52
C ASN A 362 -10.58 -13.30 -20.65
N VAL A 363 -11.65 -14.04 -20.97
CA VAL A 363 -11.71 -14.93 -22.15
C VAL A 363 -11.50 -14.13 -23.44
N GLU A 364 -12.14 -12.97 -23.59
CA GLU A 364 -11.97 -12.07 -24.73
C GLU A 364 -10.54 -11.53 -24.86
N ILE A 365 -9.98 -10.95 -23.79
CA ILE A 365 -8.64 -10.34 -23.79
C ILE A 365 -7.57 -11.39 -24.10
N SER A 366 -7.63 -12.55 -23.45
CA SER A 366 -6.65 -13.62 -23.62
C SER A 366 -6.46 -14.04 -25.07
N MET A 367 -7.52 -14.02 -25.87
CA MET A 367 -7.49 -14.46 -27.27
C MET A 367 -7.27 -13.31 -28.26
N VAL A 368 -7.68 -12.09 -27.91
CA VAL A 368 -7.39 -10.88 -28.71
C VAL A 368 -5.89 -10.57 -28.73
N ASP A 369 -5.19 -10.72 -27.59
CA ASP A 369 -3.75 -10.45 -27.50
C ASP A 369 -2.91 -11.40 -28.36
N HIS A 370 -3.42 -12.61 -28.60
CA HIS A 370 -2.75 -13.63 -29.41
C HIS A 370 -3.28 -13.70 -30.85
N LYS A 371 -4.23 -12.84 -31.23
CA LYS A 371 -4.89 -12.87 -32.54
C LYS A 371 -3.91 -12.75 -33.70
N LYS A 372 -2.91 -11.88 -33.58
CA LYS A 372 -1.88 -11.71 -34.61
C LYS A 372 -1.05 -13.00 -34.79
N VAL A 373 -0.63 -13.60 -33.68
CA VAL A 373 0.13 -14.87 -33.68
C VAL A 373 -0.70 -15.99 -34.31
N VAL A 374 -2.01 -16.06 -34.00
CA VAL A 374 -2.94 -17.02 -34.61
C VAL A 374 -3.12 -16.77 -36.12
N GLN A 375 -3.10 -15.52 -36.58
CA GLN A 375 -3.22 -15.19 -38.01
C GLN A 375 -1.95 -15.48 -38.81
N GLU A 376 -0.78 -15.46 -38.18
CA GLU A 376 0.53 -15.70 -38.81
C GLU A 376 1.05 -17.12 -38.59
N LEU A 377 0.25 -17.96 -37.92
CA LEU A 377 0.59 -19.31 -37.48
C LEU A 377 0.97 -20.20 -38.66
N SER A 378 2.18 -20.74 -38.62
CA SER A 378 2.75 -21.56 -39.70
C SER A 378 3.82 -22.52 -39.16
N GLY A 379 4.35 -23.40 -40.01
CA GLY A 379 5.48 -24.26 -39.66
C GLY A 379 6.79 -23.52 -39.30
N LYS A 380 6.82 -22.19 -39.42
CA LYS A 380 7.95 -21.33 -39.01
C LYS A 380 7.74 -20.64 -37.65
N THR A 381 6.59 -20.84 -37.01
CA THR A 381 6.25 -20.25 -35.70
C THR A 381 7.26 -20.69 -34.66
N GLU A 382 7.74 -19.77 -33.83
CA GLU A 382 8.75 -20.12 -32.83
C GLU A 382 8.13 -20.98 -31.71
N MET A 383 8.93 -21.89 -31.14
CA MET A 383 8.50 -22.76 -30.03
C MET A 383 8.08 -21.95 -28.78
N THR A 384 8.65 -20.76 -28.59
CA THR A 384 8.28 -19.79 -27.56
C THR A 384 6.85 -19.28 -27.75
N GLU A 385 6.48 -18.91 -28.98
CA GLU A 385 5.13 -18.45 -29.34
C GLU A 385 4.10 -19.59 -29.22
N LEU A 386 4.46 -20.81 -29.63
CA LEU A 386 3.60 -21.99 -29.47
C LEU A 386 3.30 -22.31 -27.99
N LYS A 387 4.30 -22.17 -27.11
CA LYS A 387 4.10 -22.34 -25.66
C LYS A 387 3.26 -21.22 -25.04
N GLN A 388 3.40 -19.98 -25.53
CA GLN A 388 2.53 -18.87 -25.12
C GLN A 388 1.07 -19.13 -25.52
N LEU A 389 0.85 -19.60 -26.75
CA LEU A 389 -0.48 -20.00 -27.22
C LEU A 389 -1.07 -21.15 -26.40
N LEU A 390 -0.27 -22.18 -26.08
CA LEU A 390 -0.71 -23.27 -25.20
C LEU A 390 -1.17 -22.74 -23.84
N ASN A 391 -0.40 -21.85 -23.22
CA ASN A 391 -0.76 -21.24 -21.94
C ASN A 391 -2.05 -20.41 -22.06
N ALA A 392 -2.21 -19.64 -23.14
CA ALA A 392 -3.42 -18.87 -23.41
C ALA A 392 -4.65 -19.77 -23.58
N VAL A 393 -4.52 -20.90 -24.30
CA VAL A 393 -5.62 -21.86 -24.51
C VAL A 393 -5.97 -22.61 -23.21
N LEU A 394 -4.97 -22.97 -22.39
CA LEU A 394 -5.19 -23.54 -21.06
C LEU A 394 -5.90 -22.55 -20.12
N PHE A 395 -5.46 -21.29 -20.13
CA PHE A 395 -6.10 -20.21 -19.38
C PHE A 395 -7.55 -19.99 -19.85
N LEU A 396 -7.77 -20.00 -21.16
CA LEU A 396 -9.09 -19.92 -21.77
C LEU A 396 -10.00 -21.07 -21.34
N LYS A 397 -9.50 -22.32 -21.36
CA LYS A 397 -10.24 -23.51 -20.91
C LYS A 397 -10.73 -23.38 -19.47
N GLU A 398 -9.85 -22.94 -18.58
CA GLU A 398 -10.19 -22.79 -17.16
C GLU A 398 -11.19 -21.65 -16.94
N ASN A 399 -11.00 -20.51 -17.61
CA ASN A 399 -11.93 -19.39 -17.50
C ASN A 399 -13.30 -19.69 -18.14
N LEU A 400 -13.36 -20.35 -19.29
CA LEU A 400 -14.63 -20.79 -19.88
C LEU A 400 -15.34 -21.79 -18.98
N ARG A 401 -14.62 -22.72 -18.36
CA ARG A 401 -15.20 -23.63 -17.36
C ARG A 401 -15.77 -22.86 -16.15
N LYS A 402 -15.06 -21.84 -15.67
CA LYS A 402 -15.53 -20.92 -14.62
C LYS A 402 -16.66 -20.00 -15.08
N VAL A 403 -16.81 -19.75 -16.37
CA VAL A 403 -18.01 -19.09 -16.88
C VAL A 403 -19.13 -20.12 -16.84
N ILE A 404 -19.06 -21.19 -17.62
CA ILE A 404 -20.10 -22.22 -17.79
C ILE A 404 -20.64 -22.76 -16.45
N ARG A 405 -19.77 -23.15 -15.51
CA ARG A 405 -20.17 -23.68 -14.20
C ARG A 405 -20.95 -22.67 -13.35
N TYR A 406 -20.77 -21.37 -13.59
CA TYR A 406 -21.37 -20.28 -12.83
C TYR A 406 -22.42 -19.48 -13.65
N VAL A 407 -22.72 -19.88 -14.90
CA VAL A 407 -23.65 -19.12 -15.77
C VAL A 407 -25.13 -19.28 -15.44
N LEU A 408 -25.54 -20.37 -14.79
CA LEU A 408 -26.95 -20.76 -14.66
C LEU A 408 -27.93 -19.70 -14.10
N ASN A 409 -27.47 -18.61 -13.46
CA ASN A 409 -28.35 -17.61 -12.83
C ASN A 409 -28.00 -16.13 -13.16
N TRP A 410 -27.56 -15.76 -14.38
CA TRP A 410 -27.26 -14.34 -14.68
C TRP A 410 -28.52 -13.47 -14.81
N GLY A 411 -29.56 -14.00 -15.45
CA GLY A 411 -30.86 -13.31 -15.58
C GLY A 411 -31.54 -13.06 -14.22
N GLU A 412 -31.44 -13.99 -13.28
CA GLU A 412 -32.00 -13.80 -11.93
C GLU A 412 -31.28 -12.66 -11.18
N SER A 413 -29.94 -12.63 -11.21
CA SER A 413 -29.16 -11.53 -10.64
C SER A 413 -29.50 -10.21 -11.32
N ALA A 414 -29.55 -10.19 -12.66
CA ALA A 414 -29.86 -8.99 -13.44
C ALA A 414 -31.26 -8.43 -13.14
N LYS A 415 -32.27 -9.31 -13.13
CA LYS A 415 -33.65 -8.97 -12.78
C LYS A 415 -33.74 -8.37 -11.38
N SER A 416 -33.12 -9.02 -10.39
CA SER A 416 -33.10 -8.51 -9.01
C SER A 416 -32.45 -7.12 -8.90
N ILE A 417 -31.35 -6.88 -9.63
CA ILE A 417 -30.69 -5.57 -9.67
C ILE A 417 -31.60 -4.52 -10.29
N PHE A 418 -32.19 -4.83 -11.45
CA PHE A 418 -33.07 -3.92 -12.17
C PHE A 418 -34.29 -3.54 -11.33
N GLU A 419 -35.01 -4.52 -10.78
CA GLU A 419 -36.20 -4.29 -9.96
C GLU A 419 -35.90 -3.45 -8.70
N SER A 420 -34.71 -3.63 -8.12
CA SER A 420 -34.35 -2.96 -6.85
C SER A 420 -33.73 -1.57 -7.03
N LEU A 421 -33.09 -1.29 -8.17
CA LEU A 421 -32.39 -0.02 -8.42
C LEU A 421 -33.04 0.85 -9.49
N ASN A 422 -34.08 0.38 -10.18
CA ASN A 422 -34.79 1.23 -11.13
C ASN A 422 -35.42 2.42 -10.38
N GLY A 423 -34.96 3.63 -10.70
CA GLY A 423 -35.34 4.82 -9.93
C GLY A 423 -34.68 4.91 -8.54
N PHE A 424 -33.49 4.35 -8.34
CA PHE A 424 -32.76 4.30 -7.06
C PHE A 424 -32.77 5.63 -6.27
N HIS A 425 -32.48 6.76 -6.92
CA HIS A 425 -32.47 8.09 -6.29
C HIS A 425 -33.87 8.62 -5.95
N SER A 426 -34.91 8.03 -6.52
CA SER A 426 -36.31 8.37 -6.26
C SER A 426 -36.95 7.53 -5.15
N LEU A 427 -36.31 6.41 -4.75
CA LEU A 427 -36.75 5.56 -3.64
C LEU A 427 -36.72 6.32 -2.32
N ASP A 428 -37.80 6.22 -1.54
CA ASP A 428 -37.92 6.92 -0.26
C ASP A 428 -36.83 6.49 0.73
N THR A 429 -36.48 5.20 0.75
CA THR A 429 -35.36 4.70 1.58
C THR A 429 -34.03 5.34 1.24
N THR A 430 -33.69 5.48 -0.05
CA THR A 430 -32.44 6.11 -0.47
C THR A 430 -32.43 7.58 -0.07
N LYS A 431 -33.55 8.29 -0.21
CA LYS A 431 -33.69 9.68 0.23
C LYS A 431 -33.54 9.82 1.74
N GLU A 432 -34.18 8.94 2.51
CA GLU A 432 -34.12 8.92 3.98
C GLU A 432 -32.70 8.67 4.48
N VAL A 433 -32.05 7.61 4.00
CA VAL A 433 -30.67 7.29 4.39
C VAL A 433 -29.72 8.42 3.98
N THR A 434 -29.87 8.94 2.76
CA THR A 434 -29.03 10.06 2.30
C THR A 434 -29.27 11.33 3.12
N SER A 435 -30.51 11.62 3.51
CA SER A 435 -30.86 12.77 4.34
C SER A 435 -30.30 12.62 5.76
N TYR A 436 -30.43 11.42 6.34
CA TYR A 436 -29.86 11.10 7.64
C TYR A 436 -28.33 11.22 7.63
N MET A 437 -27.67 10.67 6.61
CA MET A 437 -26.22 10.83 6.42
C MET A 437 -25.83 12.30 6.25
N LYS A 438 -26.56 13.08 5.46
CA LYS A 438 -26.33 14.54 5.34
C LYS A 438 -26.51 15.28 6.66
N CYS A 439 -27.38 14.83 7.55
CA CYS A 439 -27.51 15.37 8.90
C CYS A 439 -26.28 15.01 9.74
N LEU A 440 -25.89 13.74 9.77
CA LEU A 440 -24.73 13.24 10.50
C LEU A 440 -23.42 13.93 10.06
N MET A 441 -23.26 14.23 8.77
CA MET A 441 -22.09 14.95 8.27
C MET A 441 -22.05 16.44 8.65
N LYS A 442 -23.15 17.01 9.15
CA LYS A 442 -23.23 18.39 9.64
C LYS A 442 -23.03 18.50 11.15
N VAL A 443 -22.78 17.39 11.85
CA VAL A 443 -22.47 17.44 13.27
C VAL A 443 -21.11 18.12 13.42
N ASP A 444 -21.14 19.33 13.97
CA ASP A 444 -19.96 20.13 14.25
C ASP A 444 -19.21 19.61 15.49
N GLY A 445 -17.88 19.67 15.45
CA GLY A 445 -17.02 19.36 16.58
C GLY A 445 -15.77 18.56 16.19
N PRO A 446 -14.83 18.36 17.13
CA PRO A 446 -13.60 17.58 16.90
C PRO A 446 -13.87 16.06 16.94
N VAL A 447 -14.73 15.55 16.05
CA VAL A 447 -15.22 14.16 16.02
C VAL A 447 -14.08 13.14 15.98
N GLU A 448 -13.12 13.31 15.09
CA GLU A 448 -11.95 12.42 14.96
C GLU A 448 -11.14 12.32 16.25
N LYS A 449 -10.95 13.46 16.91
CA LYS A 449 -10.23 13.49 18.19
C LYS A 449 -11.05 12.80 19.29
N ALA A 450 -12.38 13.00 19.32
CA ALA A 450 -13.26 12.35 20.28
C ALA A 450 -13.24 10.82 20.13
N ALA A 451 -13.26 10.33 18.88
CA ALA A 451 -13.10 8.92 18.56
C ALA A 451 -11.73 8.38 19.00
N SER A 452 -10.66 9.15 18.80
CA SER A 452 -9.31 8.77 19.22
C SER A 452 -9.21 8.60 20.74
N VAL A 453 -9.80 9.50 21.53
CA VAL A 453 -9.91 9.35 22.99
C VAL A 453 -10.67 8.08 23.35
N ALA A 454 -11.83 7.84 22.71
CA ALA A 454 -12.63 6.65 22.96
C ALA A 454 -11.86 5.35 22.66
N MET A 455 -11.12 5.30 21.55
CA MET A 455 -10.25 4.16 21.23
C MET A 455 -9.14 3.96 22.26
N VAL A 456 -8.55 5.06 22.75
CA VAL A 456 -7.52 5.01 23.80
C VAL A 456 -8.10 4.43 25.10
N PHE A 457 -9.28 4.88 25.54
CA PHE A 457 -9.94 4.33 26.72
C PHE A 457 -10.25 2.84 26.59
N LYS A 458 -10.85 2.44 25.47
CA LYS A 458 -11.11 1.03 25.18
C LYS A 458 -9.84 0.20 25.21
N GLY A 459 -8.78 0.69 24.57
CA GLY A 459 -7.48 0.04 24.55
C GLY A 459 -6.82 -0.08 25.93
N MET A 460 -6.90 0.96 26.76
CA MET A 460 -6.36 0.99 28.12
C MET A 460 -7.01 -0.05 29.03
N ARG A 461 -8.34 -0.24 28.96
CA ARG A 461 -9.05 -1.27 29.75
C ARG A 461 -8.56 -2.69 29.44
N LYS A 462 -8.12 -2.93 28.21
CA LYS A 462 -7.62 -4.24 27.76
C LYS A 462 -6.14 -4.48 28.06
N LEU A 463 -5.42 -3.49 28.60
CA LEU A 463 -4.00 -3.66 28.91
C LEU A 463 -3.80 -4.65 30.05
N ARG A 464 -2.92 -5.63 29.84
CA ARG A 464 -2.54 -6.66 30.82
C ARG A 464 -1.13 -6.39 31.36
N MET A 465 -0.77 -7.03 32.47
CA MET A 465 0.60 -6.93 33.01
C MET A 465 1.69 -7.33 32.01
N SER A 466 1.39 -8.29 31.11
CA SER A 466 2.29 -8.69 30.02
C SER A 466 2.67 -7.53 29.09
N PHE A 467 1.79 -6.53 28.90
CA PHE A 467 2.09 -5.33 28.10
C PHE A 467 3.22 -4.52 28.74
N LYS A 468 3.17 -4.34 30.07
CA LYS A 468 4.23 -3.67 30.81
C LYS A 468 5.52 -4.46 30.72
N GLU A 469 5.48 -5.75 30.98
CA GLU A 469 6.67 -6.61 30.92
C GLU A 469 7.35 -6.57 29.55
N ASN A 470 6.57 -6.59 28.46
CA ASN A 470 7.08 -6.54 27.09
C ASN A 470 7.73 -5.19 26.74
N LEU A 471 7.18 -4.07 27.22
CA LEU A 471 7.75 -2.73 27.04
C LEU A 471 9.01 -2.49 27.88
N LEU A 472 9.03 -3.00 29.12
CA LEU A 472 10.23 -2.98 29.95
C LEU A 472 11.34 -3.80 29.32
N ARG A 473 11.00 -4.98 28.79
CA ARG A 473 11.92 -5.83 28.03
C ARG A 473 12.46 -5.09 26.80
N ALA A 474 11.59 -4.48 25.99
CA ALA A 474 11.99 -3.69 24.82
C ALA A 474 12.93 -2.52 25.19
N SER A 475 12.64 -1.83 26.29
CA SER A 475 13.48 -0.73 26.80
C SER A 475 14.85 -1.22 27.28
N ASN A 476 14.90 -2.38 27.95
CA ASN A 476 16.17 -2.99 28.38
C ASN A 476 16.99 -3.48 27.17
N ILE A 477 16.35 -4.10 26.17
CA ILE A 477 16.96 -4.48 24.89
C ILE A 477 17.61 -3.27 24.22
N MET A 478 16.93 -2.13 24.22
CA MET A 478 17.47 -0.89 23.64
C MET A 478 18.76 -0.45 24.36
N ILE A 479 18.78 -0.49 25.70
CA ILE A 479 19.97 -0.16 26.50
C ILE A 479 21.14 -1.13 26.20
N GLU A 480 20.87 -2.43 26.12
CA GLU A 480 21.88 -3.44 25.77
C GLU A 480 22.44 -3.18 24.37
N SER A 481 21.57 -2.81 23.43
CA SER A 481 21.92 -2.51 22.04
C SER A 481 22.79 -1.26 21.90
N LEU A 482 22.58 -0.24 22.74
CA LEU A 482 23.48 0.92 22.82
C LEU A 482 24.92 0.52 23.20
N GLY A 483 25.07 -0.51 24.05
CA GLY A 483 26.37 -1.11 24.37
C GLY A 483 27.05 -1.73 23.14
N ASN A 484 26.29 -2.45 22.31
CA ASN A 484 26.78 -3.06 21.07
C ASN A 484 27.14 -2.03 19.99
N ILE A 485 26.40 -0.92 19.91
CA ILE A 485 26.72 0.21 19.00
C ILE A 485 28.12 0.76 19.28
N LYS A 486 28.49 0.90 20.56
CA LYS A 486 29.83 1.33 20.94
C LYS A 486 30.90 0.36 20.43
N ALA A 487 30.65 -0.95 20.52
CA ALA A 487 31.57 -1.97 19.98
C ALA A 487 31.68 -1.93 18.44
N ILE A 488 30.58 -1.68 17.73
CA ILE A 488 30.58 -1.45 16.27
C ILE A 488 31.41 -0.20 15.93
N ARG A 489 31.26 0.88 16.72
CA ARG A 489 32.00 2.13 16.53
C ARG A 489 33.50 1.98 16.76
N ASP A 490 33.87 1.20 17.76
CA ASP A 490 35.26 0.99 18.17
C ASP A 490 35.99 -0.02 17.24
N CYS A 491 35.28 -0.68 16.32
CA CYS A 491 35.85 -1.48 15.24
C CYS A 491 36.55 -0.58 14.19
N LYS A 492 37.69 0.01 14.56
CA LYS A 492 38.55 0.81 13.67
C LYS A 492 39.19 -0.09 12.61
N VAL A 493 38.69 -0.03 11.37
CA VAL A 493 39.33 -0.71 10.23
C VAL A 493 40.45 0.19 9.69
N GLU A 494 41.70 -0.21 9.90
CA GLU A 494 42.92 0.49 9.46
C GLU A 494 43.18 0.41 7.92
N LYS A 495 42.14 0.25 7.08
CA LYS A 495 42.26 0.13 5.61
C LYS A 495 41.11 0.83 4.83
N ILE A 496 40.78 2.09 5.15
CA ILE A 496 39.64 2.82 4.53
C ILE A 496 40.03 3.70 3.32
N HIS A 497 41.30 3.84 2.94
CA HIS A 497 41.70 4.74 1.85
C HIS A 497 41.30 4.30 0.42
N LYS A 498 40.77 3.08 0.22
CA LYS A 498 40.28 2.58 -1.09
C LYS A 498 38.76 2.48 -1.19
N VAL A 499 38.05 2.82 -0.11
CA VAL A 499 36.59 2.72 0.01
C VAL A 499 35.87 3.98 -0.50
N ALA A 500 36.59 5.11 -0.61
CA ALA A 500 36.05 6.36 -1.16
C ALA A 500 35.47 6.20 -2.58
N ASP A 501 36.07 5.35 -3.42
CA ASP A 501 35.60 5.05 -4.78
C ASP A 501 34.26 4.28 -4.81
N LEU A 502 33.84 3.70 -3.67
CA LEU A 502 32.60 2.92 -3.50
C LEU A 502 31.47 3.73 -2.85
N GLN A 503 31.70 4.99 -2.47
CA GLN A 503 30.65 5.86 -1.89
C GLN A 503 29.47 6.07 -2.87
N ASN A 504 29.74 6.08 -4.17
CA ASN A 504 28.71 6.18 -5.19
C ASN A 504 27.82 4.93 -5.26
N LEU A 505 28.30 3.74 -4.86
CA LEU A 505 27.47 2.53 -4.77
C LEU A 505 26.36 2.68 -3.74
N GLN A 506 26.59 3.44 -2.67
CA GLN A 506 25.55 3.74 -1.68
C GLN A 506 24.37 4.46 -2.34
N THR A 507 24.65 5.41 -3.24
CA THR A 507 23.60 6.18 -3.92
C THR A 507 22.81 5.31 -4.89
N TYR A 508 23.47 4.43 -5.63
CA TYR A 508 22.81 3.61 -6.65
C TYR A 508 22.18 2.33 -6.08
N SER A 509 22.57 1.88 -4.89
CA SER A 509 21.96 0.70 -4.25
C SER A 509 20.58 0.93 -3.63
N GLU A 510 20.17 2.18 -3.43
CA GLU A 510 18.95 2.54 -2.71
C GLU A 510 17.69 2.02 -3.40
N SER A 511 17.63 2.11 -4.73
CA SER A 511 16.51 1.58 -5.52
C SER A 511 16.37 0.06 -5.38
N PHE A 512 17.50 -0.66 -5.28
CA PHE A 512 17.52 -2.10 -5.05
C PHE A 512 17.10 -2.46 -3.62
N GLN A 513 17.58 -1.73 -2.61
CA GLN A 513 17.14 -1.91 -1.22
C GLN A 513 15.64 -1.71 -1.06
N ASN A 514 15.09 -0.71 -1.74
CA ASN A 514 13.65 -0.42 -1.76
C ASN A 514 12.80 -1.51 -2.43
N SER A 515 13.41 -2.45 -3.18
CA SER A 515 12.69 -3.61 -3.76
C SER A 515 12.60 -4.81 -2.81
N ILE A 516 13.46 -4.88 -1.79
CA ILE A 516 13.52 -6.02 -0.85
C ILE A 516 12.16 -6.31 -0.17
N PRO A 517 11.41 -5.31 0.32
CA PRO A 517 10.12 -5.58 0.96
C PRO A 517 9.12 -6.27 0.04
N ILE A 518 9.05 -5.82 -1.22
CA ILE A 518 8.21 -6.42 -2.27
C ILE A 518 8.62 -7.87 -2.53
N LEU A 519 9.92 -8.11 -2.65
CA LEU A 519 10.46 -9.44 -2.91
C LEU A 519 10.20 -10.41 -1.76
N ASN A 520 10.26 -9.94 -0.51
CA ASN A 520 9.91 -10.76 0.65
C ASN A 520 8.42 -11.12 0.66
N THR A 521 7.54 -10.18 0.31
CA THR A 521 6.11 -10.45 0.14
C THR A 521 5.88 -11.51 -0.95
N ILE A 522 6.48 -11.34 -2.13
CA ILE A 522 6.38 -12.31 -3.23
C ILE A 522 6.90 -13.69 -2.81
N LYS A 523 8.03 -13.74 -2.09
CA LYS A 523 8.60 -14.99 -1.56
C LYS A 523 7.62 -15.71 -0.64
N GLU A 524 6.98 -14.99 0.28
CA GLU A 524 5.97 -15.56 1.17
C GLU A 524 4.76 -16.06 0.38
N VAL A 525 4.22 -15.24 -0.50
CA VAL A 525 3.04 -15.56 -1.33
C VAL A 525 3.24 -16.83 -2.16
N LEU A 526 4.46 -17.07 -2.64
CA LEU A 526 4.81 -18.25 -3.43
C LEU A 526 5.09 -19.51 -2.59
N ALA A 527 5.09 -19.43 -1.26
CA ALA A 527 5.33 -20.58 -0.39
C ALA A 527 4.11 -21.52 -0.31
N PRO A 528 4.30 -22.86 -0.19
CA PRO A 528 3.20 -23.85 -0.26
C PRO A 528 2.15 -23.80 0.86
N ASN A 529 2.37 -23.04 1.94
CA ASN A 529 1.46 -22.87 3.08
C ASN A 529 1.60 -21.47 3.67
N ASN A 530 1.50 -20.47 2.78
CA ASN A 530 1.75 -19.08 3.13
C ASN A 530 0.67 -18.49 4.04
N GLU A 531 1.04 -17.43 4.75
CA GLU A 531 0.13 -16.79 5.70
C GLU A 531 -1.06 -16.09 5.01
N PHE A 532 -0.95 -15.71 3.74
CA PHE A 532 -2.03 -15.11 2.95
C PHE A 532 -3.19 -16.10 2.73
N LEU A 533 -2.88 -17.36 2.42
CA LEU A 533 -3.87 -18.42 2.27
C LEU A 533 -4.53 -18.75 3.61
N LYS A 534 -3.77 -18.78 4.70
CA LYS A 534 -4.34 -18.98 6.06
C LYS A 534 -5.28 -17.86 6.44
N PHE A 535 -4.92 -16.62 6.18
CA PHE A 535 -5.79 -15.47 6.40
C PHE A 535 -7.12 -15.63 5.64
N ILE A 536 -7.07 -16.06 4.38
CA ILE A 536 -8.27 -16.36 3.58
C ILE A 536 -9.09 -17.50 4.19
N GLU A 537 -8.44 -18.59 4.59
CA GLU A 537 -9.09 -19.77 5.16
C GLU A 537 -9.82 -19.44 6.47
N ILE A 538 -9.12 -18.80 7.42
CA ILE A 538 -9.68 -18.37 8.70
C ILE A 538 -10.85 -17.41 8.49
N GLY A 539 -10.74 -16.48 7.52
CA GLY A 539 -11.82 -15.56 7.24
C GLY A 539 -13.06 -16.21 6.60
N ASN A 540 -12.87 -17.24 5.77
CA ASN A 540 -13.99 -18.04 5.26
C ASN A 540 -14.66 -18.86 6.37
N GLU A 541 -13.87 -19.46 7.25
CA GLU A 541 -14.37 -20.20 8.41
C GLU A 541 -15.22 -19.32 9.33
N LEU A 542 -14.75 -18.10 9.62
CA LEU A 542 -15.51 -17.13 10.41
C LEU A 542 -16.81 -16.68 9.72
N LYS A 543 -16.79 -16.55 8.38
CA LYS A 543 -18.00 -16.24 7.58
C LYS A 543 -19.06 -17.34 7.70
N GLU A 544 -18.66 -18.61 7.73
CA GLU A 544 -19.60 -19.74 7.81
C GLU A 544 -20.22 -19.93 9.20
N ARG A 545 -19.51 -19.52 10.27
CA ARG A 545 -19.89 -19.82 11.65
C ARG A 545 -20.99 -18.93 12.25
N SER A 546 -21.24 -17.71 11.76
CA SER A 546 -22.33 -16.87 12.27
C SER A 546 -22.80 -15.78 11.31
N ASN A 547 -24.11 -15.54 11.27
CA ASN A 547 -24.72 -14.41 10.55
C ASN A 547 -24.39 -13.04 11.19
N GLU A 548 -24.12 -13.00 12.50
CA GLU A 548 -23.67 -11.78 13.19
C GLU A 548 -22.19 -11.51 12.92
N LEU A 549 -21.39 -12.59 12.80
CA LEU A 549 -20.02 -12.49 12.28
C LEU A 549 -20.00 -12.07 10.82
N LEU A 550 -20.93 -12.53 10.00
CA LEU A 550 -21.05 -12.10 8.61
C LEU A 550 -21.24 -10.58 8.52
N LYS A 551 -22.03 -10.00 9.42
CA LYS A 551 -22.17 -8.54 9.54
C LYS A 551 -20.87 -7.88 9.98
N PHE A 552 -20.14 -8.45 10.95
CA PHE A 552 -18.81 -7.98 11.35
C PHE A 552 -17.77 -8.06 10.23
N TYR A 553 -17.80 -9.12 9.44
CA TYR A 553 -16.92 -9.36 8.30
C TYR A 553 -17.19 -8.39 7.16
N ASP A 554 -18.45 -8.27 6.76
CA ASP A 554 -18.91 -7.30 5.75
C ASP A 554 -18.73 -5.85 6.26
N TRP A 555 -18.68 -5.63 7.59
CA TRP A 555 -18.45 -4.33 8.22
C TRP A 555 -16.98 -3.88 8.12
N TYR A 556 -16.00 -4.73 8.48
CA TYR A 556 -14.59 -4.30 8.57
C TYR A 556 -13.72 -4.66 7.36
N PHE A 557 -13.90 -5.86 6.79
CA PHE A 557 -13.23 -6.23 5.55
C PHE A 557 -14.01 -5.76 4.33
N GLY A 558 -15.28 -5.42 4.55
CA GLY A 558 -16.11 -4.84 3.56
C GLY A 558 -16.65 -5.86 2.56
N ASN A 559 -15.78 -6.28 1.64
CA ASN A 559 -15.97 -7.42 0.77
C ASN A 559 -14.73 -8.28 0.94
N PHE A 560 -14.82 -9.21 1.88
CA PHE A 560 -13.78 -10.20 2.10
C PHE A 560 -13.45 -10.95 0.81
N GLU A 561 -14.41 -11.13 -0.11
CA GLU A 561 -14.18 -11.73 -1.43
C GLU A 561 -13.35 -10.80 -2.34
N SER A 562 -13.45 -9.48 -2.20
CA SER A 562 -12.57 -8.52 -2.88
C SER A 562 -11.16 -8.56 -2.33
N LEU A 563 -10.98 -8.61 -1.02
CA LEU A 563 -9.67 -8.76 -0.39
C LEU A 563 -9.03 -10.10 -0.78
N GLN A 564 -9.83 -11.18 -0.76
CA GLN A 564 -9.44 -12.50 -1.26
C GLN A 564 -9.07 -12.45 -2.74
N ALA A 565 -9.81 -11.70 -3.57
CA ALA A 565 -9.50 -11.53 -4.98
C ALA A 565 -8.19 -10.75 -5.20
N SER A 566 -7.93 -9.70 -4.41
CA SER A 566 -6.66 -8.97 -4.45
C SER A 566 -5.48 -9.85 -4.03
N ILE A 567 -5.63 -10.66 -2.98
CA ILE A 567 -4.62 -11.63 -2.56
C ILE A 567 -4.42 -12.71 -3.65
N ALA A 568 -5.50 -13.21 -4.25
CA ALA A 568 -5.42 -14.18 -5.35
C ALA A 568 -4.72 -13.58 -6.57
N ASN A 569 -5.02 -12.33 -6.94
CA ASN A 569 -4.33 -11.62 -8.00
C ASN A 569 -2.85 -11.45 -7.68
N LEU A 570 -2.48 -11.10 -6.44
CA LEU A 570 -1.09 -11.02 -6.01
C LEU A 570 -0.38 -12.38 -6.17
N ILE A 571 -1.03 -13.49 -5.79
CA ILE A 571 -0.51 -14.85 -5.99
C ILE A 571 -0.30 -15.16 -7.50
N ASP A 572 -1.31 -14.87 -8.31
CA ASP A 572 -1.30 -15.15 -9.75
C ASP A 572 -0.24 -14.30 -10.47
N GLU A 573 -0.21 -12.99 -10.24
CA GLU A 573 0.75 -12.05 -10.83
C GLU A 573 2.19 -12.38 -10.37
N SER A 574 2.38 -12.74 -9.10
CA SER A 574 3.67 -13.21 -8.57
C SER A 574 4.12 -14.51 -9.24
N THR A 575 3.19 -15.43 -9.49
CA THR A 575 3.46 -16.70 -10.17
C THR A 575 3.81 -16.47 -11.64
N VAL A 576 3.08 -15.58 -12.33
CA VAL A 576 3.37 -15.15 -13.70
C VAL A 576 4.75 -14.50 -13.77
N TRP A 577 5.06 -13.58 -12.87
CA TRP A 577 6.37 -12.94 -12.80
C TRP A 577 7.48 -13.96 -12.53
N LYS A 578 7.32 -14.87 -11.57
CA LYS A 578 8.26 -15.98 -11.32
C LYS A 578 8.49 -16.83 -12.58
N ASN A 579 7.44 -17.11 -13.34
CA ASN A 579 7.56 -17.89 -14.58
C ASN A 579 8.31 -17.14 -15.69
N LYS A 580 8.24 -15.80 -15.73
CA LYS A 580 9.02 -14.96 -16.68
C LYS A 580 10.53 -15.02 -16.41
N ILE A 581 10.95 -15.30 -15.18
CA ILE A 581 12.38 -15.39 -14.81
C ILE A 581 13.08 -16.58 -15.51
N ARG A 582 12.33 -17.57 -16.04
CA ARG A 582 12.84 -18.90 -16.45
C ARG A 582 13.49 -18.99 -17.83
N ILE A 583 13.82 -17.87 -18.49
CA ILE A 583 14.40 -17.89 -19.87
C ILE A 583 15.61 -16.94 -19.98
N LEU A 584 16.55 -16.98 -19.04
CA LEU A 584 17.70 -16.06 -19.03
C LEU A 584 19.03 -16.77 -18.75
N LYS A 585 19.31 -17.85 -19.49
CA LYS A 585 20.66 -18.46 -19.54
C LYS A 585 21.66 -17.45 -20.11
N GLY A 586 22.65 -17.04 -19.30
CA GLY A 586 23.78 -16.20 -19.74
C GLY A 586 23.55 -14.68 -19.72
N SER A 587 22.60 -14.19 -18.93
CA SER A 587 22.16 -12.79 -18.95
C SER A 587 23.06 -11.87 -18.13
N SER A 588 23.26 -10.65 -18.62
CA SER A 588 24.01 -9.58 -17.95
C SER A 588 23.21 -9.00 -16.78
N LEU A 589 23.89 -8.27 -15.87
CA LEU A 589 23.26 -7.54 -14.75
C LEU A 589 22.09 -6.63 -15.20
N ASP A 590 22.17 -6.14 -16.44
CA ASP A 590 21.19 -5.24 -17.04
C ASP A 590 19.84 -5.94 -17.24
N ALA A 591 19.84 -7.24 -17.57
CA ALA A 591 18.62 -8.04 -17.72
C ALA A 591 17.89 -8.29 -16.38
N TYR A 592 18.62 -8.36 -15.27
CA TYR A 592 18.03 -8.42 -13.93
C TYR A 592 17.38 -7.09 -13.54
N GLY A 593 17.93 -5.97 -14.02
CA GLY A 593 17.32 -4.65 -13.85
C GLY A 593 15.92 -4.60 -14.45
N ASP A 594 15.75 -5.12 -15.66
CA ASP A 594 14.45 -5.17 -16.33
C ASP A 594 13.46 -6.12 -15.62
N ILE A 595 13.92 -7.28 -15.12
CA ILE A 595 13.07 -8.20 -14.32
C ILE A 595 12.56 -7.54 -13.03
N LEU A 596 13.42 -6.79 -12.35
CA LEU A 596 13.04 -6.11 -11.11
C LEU A 596 12.17 -4.89 -11.37
N LYS A 597 12.40 -4.20 -12.48
CA LYS A 597 11.48 -3.16 -12.95
C LYS A 597 10.10 -3.74 -13.21
N ASP A 598 9.99 -4.96 -13.75
CA ASP A 598 8.69 -5.61 -14.01
C ASP A 598 7.86 -5.88 -12.75
N LEU A 599 8.45 -5.83 -11.54
CA LEU A 599 7.70 -5.84 -10.28
C LEU A 599 6.69 -4.69 -10.18
N VAL A 600 6.91 -3.62 -10.94
CA VAL A 600 6.00 -2.48 -11.04
C VAL A 600 4.61 -2.85 -11.57
N ASN A 601 4.51 -3.98 -12.27
CA ASN A 601 3.27 -4.48 -12.84
C ASN A 601 2.51 -5.43 -11.90
N ILE A 602 3.10 -5.77 -10.73
CA ILE A 602 2.43 -6.56 -9.71
C ILE A 602 1.70 -5.60 -8.77
N ASN A 603 0.40 -5.77 -8.65
CA ASN A 603 -0.40 -4.99 -7.72
C ASN A 603 -0.29 -5.62 -6.32
N GLY A 604 0.05 -4.79 -5.34
CA GLY A 604 -0.06 -5.16 -3.94
C GLY A 604 -1.53 -5.26 -3.48
N VAL A 605 -1.75 -5.58 -2.21
CA VAL A 605 -3.08 -5.60 -1.60
C VAL A 605 -3.35 -4.23 -0.98
N GLU A 606 -3.58 -3.23 -1.84
CA GLU A 606 -3.66 -1.81 -1.44
C GLU A 606 -4.80 -1.49 -0.46
N ASP A 607 -5.82 -2.34 -0.39
CA ASP A 607 -6.95 -2.20 0.53
C ASP A 607 -6.72 -2.91 1.89
N PHE A 608 -5.57 -3.59 2.08
CA PHE A 608 -5.27 -4.26 3.34
C PHE A 608 -4.82 -3.26 4.41
N GLN A 609 -5.66 -3.09 5.44
CA GLN A 609 -5.39 -2.19 6.56
C GLN A 609 -5.33 -2.99 7.87
N PRO A 610 -4.14 -3.48 8.28
CA PRO A 610 -4.00 -4.37 9.43
C PRO A 610 -4.48 -3.71 10.72
N GLU A 611 -4.26 -2.41 10.92
CA GLU A 611 -4.70 -1.70 12.12
C GLU A 611 -6.22 -1.63 12.21
N THR A 612 -6.90 -1.38 11.09
CA THR A 612 -8.37 -1.38 11.00
C THR A 612 -8.92 -2.76 11.34
N ILE A 613 -8.31 -3.81 10.78
CA ILE A 613 -8.70 -5.21 11.02
C ILE A 613 -8.46 -5.63 12.48
N LEU A 614 -7.33 -5.25 13.07
CA LEU A 614 -7.03 -5.59 14.47
C LEU A 614 -7.96 -4.84 15.43
N SER A 615 -8.22 -3.55 15.14
CA SER A 615 -9.23 -2.76 15.86
C SER A 615 -10.62 -3.40 15.76
N ALA A 616 -10.97 -3.92 14.58
CA ALA A 616 -12.20 -4.66 14.36
C ALA A 616 -12.33 -5.86 15.29
N ILE A 617 -11.31 -6.73 15.26
CA ILE A 617 -11.27 -7.95 16.08
C ILE A 617 -11.43 -7.57 17.55
N ASP A 618 -10.71 -6.54 17.99
CA ASP A 618 -10.84 -6.00 19.33
C ASP A 618 -12.23 -5.47 19.65
N ASN A 619 -12.90 -4.85 18.68
CA ASN A 619 -14.25 -4.34 18.86
C ASN A 619 -15.24 -5.49 18.99
N PHE A 620 -15.14 -6.51 18.16
CA PHE A 620 -16.09 -7.60 18.09
C PHE A 620 -15.95 -8.63 19.20
N GLU A 621 -14.73 -8.94 19.66
CA GLU A 621 -14.52 -9.73 20.88
C GLU A 621 -15.27 -9.15 22.09
N GLY A 622 -15.51 -7.82 22.13
CA GLY A 622 -16.31 -7.18 23.18
C GLY A 622 -17.82 -7.40 23.06
N PHE A 623 -18.31 -7.92 21.93
CA PHE A 623 -19.73 -8.11 21.64
C PHE A 623 -20.19 -9.58 21.67
N THR A 624 -19.27 -10.54 21.73
CA THR A 624 -19.59 -11.97 21.74
C THR A 624 -18.99 -12.68 22.94
N ASN A 625 -19.75 -13.62 23.52
CA ASN A 625 -19.30 -14.51 24.60
C ASN A 625 -19.06 -15.95 24.08
N ASP A 626 -19.10 -16.15 22.76
CA ASP A 626 -18.90 -17.45 22.13
C ASP A 626 -17.40 -17.80 22.08
N SER A 627 -17.02 -18.91 22.75
CA SER A 627 -15.64 -19.35 22.87
C SER A 627 -15.02 -19.75 21.53
N ASP A 628 -15.80 -20.38 20.65
CA ASP A 628 -15.30 -20.88 19.37
C ASP A 628 -15.08 -19.71 18.40
N ILE A 629 -15.94 -18.70 18.47
CA ILE A 629 -15.75 -17.44 17.74
C ILE A 629 -14.53 -16.69 18.29
N SER A 630 -14.38 -16.60 19.61
CA SER A 630 -13.22 -15.95 20.25
C SER A 630 -11.89 -16.61 19.85
N ASP A 631 -11.86 -17.94 19.78
CA ASP A 631 -10.67 -18.68 19.36
C ASP A 631 -10.32 -18.42 17.89
N THR A 632 -11.34 -18.41 17.02
CA THR A 632 -11.12 -18.17 15.58
C THR A 632 -10.72 -16.70 15.32
N LEU A 633 -11.26 -15.74 16.06
CA LEU A 633 -10.82 -14.34 16.04
C LEU A 633 -9.39 -14.18 16.53
N SER A 634 -8.98 -14.97 17.53
CA SER A 634 -7.58 -15.01 17.99
C SER A 634 -6.64 -15.56 16.92
N GLN A 635 -7.07 -16.56 16.13
CA GLN A 635 -6.31 -17.05 14.99
C GLN A 635 -6.22 -16.01 13.87
N LEU A 636 -7.32 -15.33 13.56
CA LEU A 636 -7.36 -14.25 12.57
C LEU A 636 -6.41 -13.12 12.98
N ARG A 637 -6.43 -12.73 14.25
CA ARG A 637 -5.51 -11.74 14.83
C ARG A 637 -4.06 -12.16 14.60
N GLY A 638 -3.71 -13.39 14.96
CA GLY A 638 -2.36 -13.92 14.76
C GLY A 638 -1.93 -13.96 13.29
N SER A 639 -2.87 -14.15 12.36
CA SER A 639 -2.59 -14.12 10.93
C SER A 639 -2.38 -12.70 10.40
N VAL A 640 -3.25 -11.76 10.79
CA VAL A 640 -3.12 -10.32 10.44
C VAL A 640 -1.82 -9.74 10.99
N GLU A 641 -1.46 -10.05 12.24
CA GLU A 641 -0.21 -9.62 12.87
C GLU A 641 1.03 -10.11 12.10
N LYS A 642 1.00 -11.33 11.53
CA LYS A 642 2.09 -11.82 10.69
C LYS A 642 2.12 -11.14 9.32
N LEU A 643 0.94 -10.92 8.73
CA LEU A 643 0.81 -10.23 7.45
C LEU A 643 1.27 -8.77 7.53
N GLU A 644 1.08 -8.09 8.66
CA GLU A 644 1.62 -6.75 8.95
C GLU A 644 3.16 -6.70 8.82
N GLY A 645 3.84 -7.83 8.99
CA GLY A 645 5.28 -7.96 8.76
C GLY A 645 5.72 -7.90 7.29
N PHE A 646 4.76 -7.95 6.36
CA PHE A 646 5.00 -7.89 4.91
C PHE A 646 4.52 -6.57 4.32
N GLU A 647 5.14 -6.21 3.20
CA GLU A 647 4.73 -5.03 2.46
C GLU A 647 3.51 -5.34 1.59
N MET A 648 2.43 -4.56 1.73
CA MET A 648 1.20 -4.73 0.93
C MET A 648 0.98 -3.61 -0.08
N HIS A 649 1.64 -2.46 0.09
CA HIS A 649 1.42 -1.26 -0.74
C HIS A 649 2.58 -1.06 -1.72
N PHE A 650 2.58 -1.83 -2.81
CA PHE A 650 3.68 -1.82 -3.78
C PHE A 650 3.79 -0.48 -4.52
N SER A 651 2.68 0.24 -4.66
CA SER A 651 2.60 1.53 -5.37
C SER A 651 3.61 2.56 -4.88
N LYS A 652 3.94 2.59 -3.57
CA LYS A 652 4.90 3.55 -2.99
C LYS A 652 6.34 3.35 -3.49
N TYR A 653 6.67 2.18 -4.03
CA TYR A 653 8.00 1.86 -4.56
C TYR A 653 8.14 2.03 -6.07
N HIS A 654 7.06 2.39 -6.78
CA HIS A 654 7.06 2.52 -8.24
C HIS A 654 8.23 3.37 -8.76
N GLY A 655 8.48 4.51 -8.13
CA GLY A 655 9.58 5.41 -8.49
C GLY A 655 10.98 4.81 -8.25
N SER A 656 11.13 3.92 -7.27
CA SER A 656 12.38 3.20 -6.99
C SER A 656 12.57 2.05 -7.97
N LEU A 657 11.54 1.24 -8.19
CA LEU A 657 11.57 0.10 -9.13
C LEU A 657 11.95 0.52 -10.55
N MET A 658 11.40 1.65 -11.02
CA MET A 658 11.69 2.19 -12.36
C MET A 658 13.14 2.66 -12.53
N LYS A 659 13.86 2.95 -11.43
CA LYS A 659 15.27 3.37 -11.46
C LYS A 659 16.27 2.21 -11.40
N ILE A 660 15.82 1.02 -10.97
CA ILE A 660 16.69 -0.16 -10.77
C ILE A 660 17.56 -0.50 -11.99
N PRO A 661 17.06 -0.50 -13.25
CA PRO A 661 17.91 -0.83 -14.40
C PRO A 661 19.11 0.12 -14.56
N GLU A 662 18.86 1.42 -14.44
CA GLU A 662 19.88 2.46 -14.58
C GLU A 662 20.87 2.44 -13.41
N ASP A 663 20.37 2.22 -12.21
CA ASP A 663 21.19 2.16 -11.01
C ASP A 663 22.08 0.91 -11.00
N LEU A 664 21.58 -0.26 -11.42
CA LEU A 664 22.38 -1.48 -11.61
C LEU A 664 23.47 -1.29 -12.67
N ARG A 665 23.16 -0.63 -13.78
CA ARG A 665 24.15 -0.29 -14.81
C ARG A 665 25.27 0.58 -14.24
N LYS A 666 24.95 1.62 -13.47
CA LYS A 666 25.94 2.48 -12.82
C LYS A 666 26.74 1.75 -11.74
N MET A 667 26.10 0.88 -10.96
CA MET A 667 26.80 0.02 -10.01
C MET A 667 27.81 -0.86 -10.73
N LYS A 668 27.43 -1.51 -11.84
CA LYS A 668 28.34 -2.30 -12.69
C LYS A 668 29.51 -1.48 -13.21
N GLU A 669 29.28 -0.25 -13.69
CA GLU A 669 30.35 0.64 -14.17
C GLU A 669 31.36 1.00 -13.07
N ILE A 670 30.88 1.35 -11.88
CA ILE A 670 31.73 1.62 -10.71
C ILE A 670 32.55 0.38 -10.33
N LEU A 671 31.91 -0.79 -10.35
CA LEU A 671 32.52 -2.08 -10.03
C LEU A 671 33.57 -2.54 -11.06
N GLU A 672 33.40 -2.16 -12.33
CA GLU A 672 34.38 -2.37 -13.40
C GLU A 672 35.56 -1.36 -13.36
N GLY A 673 35.56 -0.43 -12.38
CA GLY A 673 36.61 0.57 -12.21
C GLY A 673 36.55 1.73 -13.20
N LYS A 674 35.42 1.91 -13.91
CA LYS A 674 35.16 3.12 -14.68
C LYS A 674 34.78 4.22 -13.67
N LYS A 675 35.38 5.41 -13.79
CA LYS A 675 34.94 6.58 -13.02
C LYS A 675 33.49 6.85 -13.42
N GLY A 676 32.54 6.50 -12.54
CA GLY A 676 31.15 6.90 -12.71
C GLY A 676 31.11 8.42 -12.89
N ASP A 677 30.33 8.89 -13.86
CA ASP A 677 30.13 10.32 -14.09
C ASP A 677 29.72 11.03 -12.77
N GLU A 678 30.08 12.31 -12.71
CA GLU A 678 29.93 13.26 -11.58
C GLU A 678 29.00 12.82 -10.45
N ASN A 679 29.50 12.96 -9.21
CA ASN A 679 28.77 12.70 -7.97
C ASN A 679 27.28 13.12 -8.10
N PRO A 680 26.30 12.23 -7.94
CA PRO A 680 24.89 12.54 -8.18
C PRO A 680 24.39 13.71 -7.32
N ASN A 681 25.02 13.96 -6.17
CA ASN A 681 24.78 15.14 -5.34
C ASN A 681 25.28 16.45 -6.00
N GLU A 682 26.36 16.42 -6.78
CA GLU A 682 26.79 17.56 -7.62
C GLU A 682 25.85 17.77 -8.81
N ALA A 683 25.38 16.71 -9.45
CA ALA A 683 24.41 16.80 -10.55
C ALA A 683 23.02 17.31 -10.07
N LEU A 684 22.52 16.82 -8.93
CA LEU A 684 21.33 17.35 -8.26
C LEU A 684 21.55 18.78 -7.75
N SER A 685 22.74 19.14 -7.25
CA SER A 685 23.04 20.53 -6.85
C SER A 685 23.18 21.46 -8.05
N LYS A 686 23.67 20.98 -9.21
CA LYS A 686 23.71 21.75 -10.46
C LYS A 686 22.30 21.93 -11.03
N ARG A 687 21.46 20.89 -10.96
CA ARG A 687 20.05 20.95 -11.38
C ARG A 687 19.22 21.85 -10.46
N SER A 688 19.42 21.74 -9.15
CA SER A 688 18.83 22.64 -8.14
C SER A 688 19.31 24.08 -8.35
N ARG A 689 20.62 24.31 -8.51
CA ARG A 689 21.16 25.65 -8.84
C ARG A 689 20.64 26.18 -10.17
N TYR A 690 20.35 25.32 -11.15
CA TYR A 690 19.73 25.70 -12.42
C TYR A 690 18.26 26.09 -12.25
N TYR A 691 17.50 25.38 -11.41
CA TYR A 691 16.13 25.75 -11.05
C TYR A 691 16.08 27.01 -10.17
N ASP A 692 16.99 27.18 -9.22
CA ASP A 692 17.12 28.40 -8.43
C ASP A 692 17.50 29.60 -9.31
N LEU A 693 18.43 29.42 -10.26
CA LEU A 693 18.75 30.43 -11.27
C LEU A 693 17.54 30.75 -12.16
N LEU A 694 16.77 29.74 -12.59
CA LEU A 694 15.53 29.94 -13.36
C LEU A 694 14.48 30.69 -12.54
N ILE A 695 14.28 30.36 -11.26
CA ILE A 695 13.34 31.05 -10.37
C ILE A 695 13.81 32.50 -10.12
N ILE A 696 15.10 32.73 -9.92
CA ILE A 696 15.65 34.08 -9.79
C ILE A 696 15.44 34.86 -11.10
N LEU A 697 15.71 34.26 -12.26
CA LEU A 697 15.64 34.94 -13.55
C LEU A 697 14.20 35.22 -14.00
N TYR A 698 13.28 34.27 -13.80
CA TYR A 698 11.91 34.33 -14.31
C TYR A 698 10.87 34.76 -13.26
N VAL A 699 11.20 34.76 -11.97
CA VAL A 699 10.26 35.16 -10.91
C VAL A 699 10.80 36.33 -10.11
N ALA A 700 12.01 36.22 -9.55
CA ALA A 700 12.53 37.28 -8.68
C ALA A 700 12.83 38.58 -9.45
N ILE A 701 13.49 38.51 -10.62
CA ILE A 701 13.80 39.69 -11.43
C ILE A 701 12.52 40.40 -11.91
N PRO A 702 11.51 39.72 -12.49
CA PRO A 702 10.25 40.35 -12.86
C PRO A 702 9.51 40.95 -11.67
N VAL A 703 9.48 40.28 -10.52
CA VAL A 703 8.83 40.82 -9.31
C VAL A 703 9.55 42.05 -8.79
N ILE A 704 10.89 42.07 -8.79
CA ILE A 704 11.69 43.25 -8.43
C ILE A 704 11.46 44.39 -9.43
N LEU A 705 11.38 44.09 -10.73
CA LEU A 705 11.07 45.08 -11.77
C LEU A 705 9.66 45.64 -11.64
N ILE A 706 8.68 44.80 -11.29
CA ILE A 706 7.29 45.22 -11.02
C ILE A 706 7.26 46.09 -9.75
N PHE A 707 7.93 45.68 -8.67
CA PHE A 707 7.99 46.48 -7.45
C PHE A 707 8.71 47.82 -7.65
N THR A 708 9.81 47.85 -8.41
CA THR A 708 10.49 49.10 -8.76
C THR A 708 9.65 49.97 -9.69
N PHE A 709 8.88 49.38 -10.61
CA PHE A 709 7.94 50.11 -11.46
C PHE A 709 6.78 50.71 -10.64
N ILE A 710 6.19 49.92 -9.72
CA ILE A 710 5.13 50.37 -8.80
C ILE A 710 5.67 51.45 -7.85
N TRP A 711 6.86 51.26 -7.28
CA TRP A 711 7.52 52.29 -6.47
C TRP A 711 7.75 53.57 -7.29
N CYS A 712 8.25 53.47 -8.53
CA CYS A 712 8.41 54.64 -9.40
C CYS A 712 7.09 55.31 -9.83
N LEU A 713 5.96 54.60 -9.81
CA LEU A 713 4.63 55.19 -10.02
C LEU A 713 4.15 55.96 -8.77
N LEU A 714 4.45 55.44 -7.58
CA LEU A 714 3.99 56.00 -6.30
C LEU A 714 4.90 57.11 -5.75
N ASP A 715 6.20 57.06 -6.00
CA ASP A 715 7.18 58.03 -5.51
C ASP A 715 7.41 59.16 -6.52
N THR A 716 7.15 60.40 -6.09
CA THR A 716 7.32 61.61 -6.89
C THR A 716 8.79 61.95 -7.18
N HIS A 717 9.74 61.32 -6.50
CA HIS A 717 11.16 61.59 -6.63
C HIS A 717 11.91 60.58 -7.53
N CYS A 718 11.20 59.60 -8.12
CA CYS A 718 11.83 58.59 -8.97
C CYS A 718 12.50 59.19 -10.25
N PRO A 719 13.76 58.82 -10.57
CA PRO A 719 14.51 59.31 -11.73
C PRO A 719 13.82 59.08 -13.09
N LEU A 720 13.13 57.95 -13.27
CA LEU A 720 12.41 57.60 -14.52
C LEU A 720 11.24 58.55 -14.78
N ARG A 721 10.55 59.02 -13.74
CA ARG A 721 9.46 59.98 -13.85
C ARG A 721 9.99 61.39 -14.21
N LYS A 722 11.13 61.79 -13.64
CA LYS A 722 11.87 63.00 -14.05
C LYS A 722 12.33 62.94 -15.51
N TYR A 723 12.71 61.76 -16.01
CA TYR A 723 13.07 61.58 -17.42
C TYR A 723 11.84 61.68 -18.35
N GLY A 724 10.72 61.07 -17.96
CA GLY A 724 9.44 61.16 -18.66
C GLY A 724 8.87 62.59 -18.72
N GLN A 725 8.92 63.34 -17.62
CA GLN A 725 8.49 64.76 -17.59
C GLN A 725 9.35 65.64 -18.50
N ARG A 726 10.68 65.46 -18.51
CA ARG A 726 11.58 66.19 -19.42
C ARG A 726 11.30 65.89 -20.91
N GLN A 727 10.93 64.65 -21.24
CA GLN A 727 10.54 64.27 -22.61
C GLN A 727 9.16 64.83 -22.99
N TYR A 728 8.22 64.84 -22.04
CA TYR A 728 6.88 65.41 -22.25
C TYR A 728 6.93 66.94 -22.43
N GLU A 729 7.76 67.64 -21.66
CA GLU A 729 8.01 69.08 -21.80
C GLU A 729 8.68 69.43 -23.13
N ARG A 730 9.66 68.63 -23.59
CA ARG A 730 10.26 68.77 -24.93
C ARG A 730 9.26 68.56 -26.07
N ARG A 731 8.26 67.70 -25.91
CA ARG A 731 7.20 67.53 -26.92
C ARG A 731 6.14 68.63 -26.85
N ARG A 732 5.94 69.27 -25.70
CA ARG A 732 5.02 70.40 -25.55
C ARG A 732 5.61 71.72 -26.06
N SER A 733 6.94 71.86 -26.09
CA SER A 733 7.63 72.99 -26.71
C SER A 733 7.64 72.96 -28.25
N VAL A 734 7.08 71.90 -28.87
CA VAL A 734 6.87 71.79 -30.32
C VAL A 734 5.36 71.81 -30.61
N ARG A 735 4.70 72.91 -30.22
CA ARG A 735 3.49 73.37 -30.91
C ARG A 735 3.84 74.72 -31.56
N PRO A 736 3.75 74.86 -32.89
CA PRO A 736 4.02 76.14 -33.54
C PRO A 736 2.90 77.13 -33.20
N ALA A 737 3.24 78.21 -32.49
CA ALA A 737 2.40 79.39 -32.40
C ALA A 737 2.67 80.27 -33.63
N LYS A 738 1.69 80.26 -34.53
CA LYS A 738 1.18 81.35 -35.39
C LYS A 738 2.16 82.20 -36.21
N CYS A 739 1.88 82.30 -37.51
CA CYS A 739 2.13 83.52 -38.28
C CYS A 739 0.83 83.99 -38.93
N LYS A 740 0.29 85.08 -38.36
CA LYS A 740 -0.52 86.09 -39.05
C LYS A 740 0.39 87.32 -39.14
N TYR A 741 0.45 87.96 -40.31
CA TYR A 741 0.66 89.39 -40.66
C TYR A 741 1.18 89.40 -42.13
N TYR A 742 0.41 89.88 -43.12
CA TYR A 742 0.34 91.29 -43.63
C TYR A 742 1.77 91.84 -43.90
N GLU A 743 2.15 92.41 -45.04
CA GLU A 743 1.41 93.22 -46.03
C GLU A 743 2.35 93.48 -47.24
N LYS A 744 1.89 93.20 -48.47
CA LYS A 744 2.05 94.05 -49.66
C LYS A 744 1.20 93.53 -50.80
#